data_AF-A0A2V8SL48-F1
#
_entry.id   AF-A0A2V8SL48-F1
#
_cell.length_a   1.000
_cell.length_b   1.000
_cell.length_c   1.000
_cell.angle_alpha   90.00
_cell.angle_beta   90.00
_cell.angle_gamma   90.00
#
_symmetry.space_group_name_H-M   'P 1'
#
loop_
_entity.id
_entity.type
_entity.pdbx_description
1 polymer ?
#
loop_
_entity_poly.entity_id
_entity_poly.type
_entity_poly.pdbx_seq_one_letter_code
_entity_poly.pdbx_strand_id
1 'polypeptide(L)'
;MKTRTRNIQTQRRGWARGRPLAPIAIAGLAVLLAGGARQAFAWLGATFPHATVKVWDTAVPIPPSLSLGLGPGESVEDPGGRTSHGTGAPTVVTIYAQSSHPLGPSGVSYWNPDANVFVWYGKTLGYPSGVDINRGGPAQGGGPLGTWFGPGDAWIAGQQNEPLYVQIAGTNAFRTYGAEDPLTGPSGKVWGVEVDETTGDVFVAQPDEGRISRLAPATGQVDMWLVGGQPAYVTVDGGGRPYATLSASDQIARVNPGLDGAFATADDTVSLWNVPSLNGLVSFRRVPPLLPLPPTAENPNGLITADAAGNIWFAESNSNEVGRLDGGPDGVLGTADDQICEYTTSGLANPQQMATGGLGALLQAFFTEGDGNSMSILTPVEADRGLPPARICTTVPAQTIIVGQREAITRHFDEEVPPLRTAIVPTIHDVPGTGDPASGATTTAGGEPLPPILRFSPMPNPILSADGTPIGDAGNGYPSGMTGVYATNRVAGAYLRGNKCFELTSGAILSSAPLPPAGEPGRMTGGGSVFTADGRRVTHGFAIHCTPGQKGQDVLQVNWADGHRFHLEAVATASCSDDPAIGPAPPAAGFDTLDGSGTGEYDGQEGATAQWTFTDAGEPGSNDTARIVIHDAAGNTVLTVSGALQKGNQQAHAASR
;
A
#
# COMPACT_ATOMS: atom_id res chain seq x y z
N MET A 1 -0.97 -66.25 -46.10
CA MET A 1 -1.13 -67.72 -46.13
C MET A 1 -0.83 -68.25 -44.73
N LYS A 2 -1.68 -69.16 -44.25
CA LYS A 2 -1.74 -69.73 -42.89
C LYS A 2 -0.43 -70.38 -42.44
N THR A 3 -0.12 -70.30 -41.15
CA THR A 3 0.71 -71.30 -40.47
C THR A 3 -0.09 -71.93 -39.33
N ARG A 4 -0.34 -73.24 -39.48
CA ARG A 4 -1.04 -74.12 -38.53
C ARG A 4 -0.03 -74.80 -37.60
N THR A 5 -0.34 -74.73 -36.31
CA THR A 5 -0.47 -75.84 -35.33
C THR A 5 0.22 -77.19 -35.60
N ARG A 6 0.86 -77.77 -34.55
CA ARG A 6 0.48 -79.09 -33.98
C ARG A 6 1.19 -79.47 -32.66
N ASN A 7 0.35 -79.62 -31.64
CA ASN A 7 0.26 -80.57 -30.51
C ASN A 7 1.36 -81.62 -30.17
N ILE A 8 1.80 -81.66 -28.90
CA ILE A 8 1.39 -82.52 -27.72
C ILE A 8 2.12 -83.89 -27.64
N GLN A 9 2.97 -84.13 -26.63
CA GLN A 9 2.78 -85.11 -25.52
C GLN A 9 4.02 -85.35 -24.63
N THR A 10 3.80 -85.07 -23.33
CA THR A 10 4.19 -85.75 -22.08
C THR A 10 5.24 -86.89 -22.05
N GLN A 11 6.19 -86.77 -21.11
CA GLN A 11 6.70 -87.88 -20.27
C GLN A 11 7.03 -87.43 -18.82
N ARG A 12 6.99 -88.39 -17.89
CA ARG A 12 6.87 -88.28 -16.41
C ARG A 12 8.20 -88.38 -15.63
N ARG A 13 8.09 -88.05 -14.32
CA ARG A 13 8.93 -88.36 -13.11
C ARG A 13 10.13 -87.41 -12.93
N GLY A 14 10.48 -86.87 -11.75
CA GLY A 14 9.99 -86.94 -10.38
C GLY A 14 11.15 -86.70 -9.39
N TRP A 15 10.97 -85.79 -8.43
CA TRP A 15 11.69 -85.57 -7.14
C TRP A 15 13.05 -84.83 -7.10
N ALA A 16 13.06 -83.64 -6.47
CA ALA A 16 13.75 -83.36 -5.21
C ALA A 16 13.39 -81.94 -4.70
N ARG A 17 13.08 -81.81 -3.40
CA ARG A 17 12.80 -80.55 -2.68
C ARG A 17 14.05 -80.08 -1.91
N GLY A 18 14.25 -78.77 -1.84
CA GLY A 18 14.56 -78.10 -0.56
C GLY A 18 15.77 -77.16 -0.51
N ARG A 19 15.51 -75.85 -0.49
CA ARG A 19 15.85 -74.84 0.56
C ARG A 19 15.97 -73.42 -0.04
N PRO A 20 15.44 -72.36 0.60
CA PRO A 20 15.55 -70.99 0.10
C PRO A 20 16.74 -70.25 0.74
N LEU A 21 17.38 -69.34 -0.01
CA LEU A 21 18.27 -68.30 0.50
C LEU A 21 17.77 -66.93 0.02
N ALA A 22 17.73 -65.98 0.95
CA ALA A 22 17.23 -64.61 0.79
C ALA A 22 18.04 -63.78 -0.23
N PRO A 23 17.44 -62.76 -0.88
CA PRO A 23 18.18 -61.93 -1.81
C PRO A 23 18.98 -60.84 -1.11
N ILE A 24 20.20 -60.70 -1.60
CA ILE A 24 21.25 -59.74 -1.26
C ILE A 24 20.89 -58.34 -1.81
N ALA A 25 21.14 -57.32 -1.01
CA ALA A 25 21.08 -55.91 -1.40
C ALA A 25 22.15 -55.59 -2.46
N ILE A 26 21.74 -54.95 -3.56
CA ILE A 26 22.66 -54.35 -4.53
C ILE A 26 22.72 -52.85 -4.25
N ALA A 27 23.86 -52.42 -3.72
CA ALA A 27 24.29 -51.03 -3.69
C ALA A 27 25.09 -50.71 -4.96
N GLY A 28 24.79 -49.58 -5.59
CA GLY A 28 25.53 -48.97 -6.71
C GLY A 28 24.63 -47.93 -7.34
N LEU A 29 25.01 -46.68 -7.58
CA LEU A 29 26.31 -46.05 -7.65
C LEU A 29 26.07 -44.54 -7.43
N ALA A 30 26.68 -43.93 -6.42
CA ALA A 30 26.64 -42.48 -6.23
C ALA A 30 27.73 -41.84 -7.09
N VAL A 31 27.33 -41.09 -8.13
CA VAL A 31 28.19 -40.10 -8.80
C VAL A 31 27.72 -38.73 -8.35
N LEU A 32 28.57 -38.08 -7.55
CA LEU A 32 28.47 -36.67 -7.18
C LEU A 32 28.70 -35.81 -8.43
N LEU A 33 27.64 -35.18 -8.91
CA LEU A 33 27.76 -33.87 -9.56
C LEU A 33 27.29 -32.83 -8.55
N ALA A 34 28.27 -32.20 -7.90
CA ALA A 34 28.07 -31.03 -7.08
C ALA A 34 27.81 -29.83 -8.01
N GLY A 35 26.63 -29.20 -7.85
CA GLY A 35 26.25 -27.99 -8.58
C GLY A 35 24.74 -27.78 -8.64
N GLY A 36 24.17 -27.12 -7.63
CA GLY A 36 22.99 -26.26 -7.82
C GLY A 36 21.58 -26.83 -7.72
N ALA A 37 21.35 -28.10 -7.36
CA ALA A 37 19.98 -28.59 -7.10
C ALA A 37 19.67 -28.48 -5.59
N ARG A 38 19.14 -27.34 -5.13
CA ARG A 38 18.39 -27.31 -3.87
C ARG A 38 17.15 -28.19 -4.10
N GLN A 39 17.13 -29.34 -3.45
CA GLN A 39 16.08 -30.34 -3.58
C GLN A 39 14.74 -29.73 -3.13
N ALA A 40 13.78 -29.65 -4.05
CA ALA A 40 12.39 -29.41 -3.70
C ALA A 40 11.92 -30.61 -2.87
N PHE A 41 11.74 -30.42 -1.56
CA PHE A 41 11.09 -31.40 -0.72
C PHE A 41 9.59 -31.36 -1.01
N ALA A 42 9.13 -32.17 -1.96
CA ALA A 42 7.72 -32.47 -2.11
C ALA A 42 7.26 -33.32 -0.91
N TRP A 43 6.88 -32.65 0.19
CA TRP A 43 6.27 -33.31 1.34
C TRP A 43 4.82 -33.70 0.98
N LEU A 44 4.63 -34.97 0.61
CA LEU A 44 3.31 -35.60 0.68
C LEU A 44 2.85 -35.57 2.16
N GLY A 45 2.02 -34.59 2.51
CA GLY A 45 1.52 -34.36 3.87
C GLY A 45 2.06 -33.12 4.60
N ALA A 46 2.62 -32.11 3.89
CA ALA A 46 2.96 -30.84 4.51
C ALA A 46 1.73 -30.21 5.19
N THR A 47 1.82 -29.95 6.49
CA THR A 47 0.87 -29.12 7.22
C THR A 47 1.31 -27.67 7.07
N PHE A 48 0.44 -26.84 6.53
CA PHE A 48 0.66 -25.40 6.46
C PHE A 48 0.08 -24.72 7.70
N PRO A 49 0.59 -23.54 8.07
CA PRO A 49 0.06 -22.80 9.21
C PRO A 49 -1.44 -22.56 9.06
N HIS A 50 -2.17 -22.77 10.15
CA HIS A 50 -3.58 -22.43 10.27
C HIS A 50 -3.77 -20.93 10.53
N ALA A 51 -5.01 -20.48 10.40
CA ALA A 51 -5.44 -19.16 10.82
C ALA A 51 -6.56 -19.26 11.85
N THR A 52 -6.50 -18.39 12.85
CA THR A 52 -7.68 -18.05 13.66
C THR A 52 -8.41 -16.91 12.98
N VAL A 53 -9.67 -17.13 12.60
CA VAL A 53 -10.51 -16.13 11.94
C VAL A 53 -11.65 -15.72 12.87
N LYS A 54 -11.69 -14.43 13.21
CA LYS A 54 -12.84 -13.83 13.87
C LYS A 54 -13.78 -13.27 12.80
N VAL A 55 -15.08 -13.46 12.98
CA VAL A 55 -16.11 -12.97 12.05
C VAL A 55 -17.20 -12.23 12.81
N TRP A 56 -17.38 -10.96 12.47
CA TRP A 56 -18.43 -10.10 13.01
C TRP A 56 -19.61 -10.08 12.04
N ASP A 57 -20.77 -10.56 12.48
CA ASP A 57 -22.01 -10.48 11.71
C ASP A 57 -22.66 -9.11 11.95
N THR A 58 -22.63 -8.26 10.93
CA THR A 58 -23.18 -6.92 10.93
C THR A 58 -24.62 -6.87 10.42
N ALA A 59 -25.36 -7.98 10.39
CA ALA A 59 -26.81 -7.98 10.21
C ALA A 59 -27.58 -8.25 11.51
N VAL A 60 -26.90 -8.72 12.57
CA VAL A 60 -27.53 -8.98 13.88
C VAL A 60 -28.17 -7.68 14.41
N PRO A 61 -29.51 -7.65 14.66
CA PRO A 61 -30.18 -6.44 15.10
C PRO A 61 -29.70 -5.99 16.47
N ILE A 62 -29.18 -4.78 16.55
CA ILE A 62 -28.91 -4.08 17.80
C ILE A 62 -29.61 -2.73 17.70
N PRO A 63 -30.68 -2.36 18.45
CA PRO A 63 -31.84 -3.09 19.01
C PRO A 63 -32.79 -3.72 17.94
N PRO A 64 -33.92 -4.39 18.31
CA PRO A 64 -34.64 -5.35 17.44
C PRO A 64 -35.39 -4.79 16.22
N SER A 65 -35.15 -3.55 15.80
CA SER A 65 -35.85 -2.91 14.67
C SER A 65 -34.95 -2.45 13.53
N LEU A 66 -33.64 -2.69 13.59
CA LEU A 66 -32.68 -2.23 12.58
C LEU A 66 -31.86 -3.41 12.06
N SER A 67 -32.18 -3.89 10.86
CA SER A 67 -31.29 -4.78 10.10
C SER A 67 -30.09 -3.94 9.70
N LEU A 68 -28.89 -4.33 10.12
CA LEU A 68 -27.65 -3.62 9.84
C LEU A 68 -27.09 -4.04 8.46
N GLY A 69 -26.21 -3.21 7.89
CA GLY A 69 -25.89 -3.13 6.45
C GLY A 69 -25.45 -4.43 5.77
N LEU A 70 -26.09 -4.73 4.64
CA LEU A 70 -25.59 -5.66 3.63
C LEU A 70 -24.52 -4.95 2.77
N GLY A 71 -23.51 -5.68 2.32
CA GLY A 71 -22.49 -5.24 1.36
C GLY A 71 -21.30 -4.46 1.93
N PRO A 72 -20.66 -4.89 3.06
CA PRO A 72 -19.36 -4.33 3.39
C PRO A 72 -18.36 -4.65 2.27
N GLY A 73 -17.60 -3.66 1.85
CA GLY A 73 -16.72 -3.72 0.69
C GLY A 73 -15.26 -3.50 1.07
N GLU A 74 -14.58 -2.65 0.32
CA GLU A 74 -13.19 -2.32 0.54
C GLU A 74 -12.90 -1.93 2.00
N SER A 75 -11.77 -2.39 2.52
CA SER A 75 -11.33 -2.10 3.88
C SER A 75 -9.89 -1.65 3.89
N VAL A 76 -9.59 -0.69 4.77
CA VAL A 76 -8.25 -0.13 4.94
C VAL A 76 -7.92 0.03 6.42
N GLU A 77 -6.67 -0.23 6.78
CA GLU A 77 -6.20 -0.18 8.15
C GLU A 77 -5.76 1.22 8.59
N ASP A 78 -6.03 1.49 9.86
CA ASP A 78 -5.49 2.59 10.65
C ASP A 78 -4.91 2.02 11.96
N PRO A 79 -3.68 1.47 11.92
CA PRO A 79 -3.05 0.83 13.08
C PRO A 79 -2.90 1.78 14.26
N GLY A 80 -2.68 3.07 13.98
CA GLY A 80 -2.48 4.12 14.97
C GLY A 80 -3.77 4.72 15.53
N GLY A 81 -4.92 4.43 14.93
CA GLY A 81 -6.20 5.07 15.28
C GLY A 81 -6.24 6.57 14.98
N ARG A 82 -5.51 7.04 13.96
CA ARG A 82 -5.44 8.45 13.53
C ARG A 82 -6.81 9.00 13.15
N THR A 83 -7.64 8.19 12.51
CA THR A 83 -9.03 8.53 12.14
C THR A 83 -9.86 9.00 13.33
N SER A 84 -9.57 8.52 14.55
CA SER A 84 -10.10 9.06 15.81
C SER A 84 -11.63 9.08 15.95
N HIS A 85 -12.39 8.27 15.19
CA HIS A 85 -13.86 8.25 15.24
C HIS A 85 -14.46 7.40 16.39
N GLY A 86 -13.76 7.31 17.53
CA GLY A 86 -14.32 6.75 18.77
C GLY A 86 -14.25 5.22 18.93
N THR A 87 -13.47 4.55 18.07
CA THR A 87 -13.17 3.11 18.12
C THR A 87 -11.92 2.78 18.95
N GLY A 88 -10.97 3.71 19.04
CA GLY A 88 -9.63 3.48 19.60
C GLY A 88 -8.73 2.70 18.64
N ALA A 89 -7.43 2.65 18.89
CA ALA A 89 -6.47 1.91 18.06
C ALA A 89 -6.48 0.39 18.40
N PRO A 90 -6.27 -0.50 17.41
CA PRO A 90 -6.26 -0.22 15.98
C PRO A 90 -7.68 0.06 15.46
N THR A 91 -7.79 0.77 14.34
CA THR A 91 -9.07 0.97 13.63
C THR A 91 -8.98 0.40 12.23
N VAL A 92 -10.08 -0.16 11.75
CA VAL A 92 -10.28 -0.54 10.36
C VAL A 92 -11.42 0.30 9.82
N VAL A 93 -11.23 0.88 8.65
CA VAL A 93 -12.25 1.62 7.92
C VAL A 93 -12.80 0.71 6.83
N THR A 94 -14.12 0.55 6.77
CA THR A 94 -14.78 -0.32 5.79
C THR A 94 -15.95 0.42 5.15
N ILE A 95 -16.01 0.43 3.83
CA ILE A 95 -17.15 0.99 3.10
C ILE A 95 -18.35 0.03 3.11
N TYR A 96 -19.56 0.58 3.10
CA TYR A 96 -20.80 -0.20 3.04
C TYR A 96 -21.63 0.21 1.82
N ALA A 97 -21.77 -0.74 0.90
CA ALA A 97 -22.65 -0.66 -0.26
C ALA A 97 -24.12 -0.96 0.10
N GLN A 98 -25.04 -0.82 -0.87
CA GLN A 98 -26.49 -0.74 -0.62
C GLN A 98 -27.13 -1.88 0.19
N SER A 99 -28.09 -1.48 1.05
CA SER A 99 -29.48 -2.01 1.20
C SER A 99 -30.01 -1.96 2.65
N SER A 100 -29.19 -1.58 3.63
CA SER A 100 -29.62 -1.49 5.04
C SER A 100 -28.59 -0.82 5.96
N HIS A 101 -27.92 0.26 5.54
CA HIS A 101 -27.11 1.01 6.50
C HIS A 101 -28.02 1.63 7.57
N PRO A 102 -27.69 1.54 8.87
CA PRO A 102 -28.56 2.00 9.97
C PRO A 102 -29.00 3.47 9.87
N LEU A 103 -28.20 4.27 9.17
CA LEU A 103 -28.35 5.72 9.04
C LEU A 103 -28.47 6.19 7.57
N GLY A 104 -28.63 5.28 6.59
CA GLY A 104 -28.70 5.62 5.17
C GLY A 104 -28.76 4.41 4.22
N PRO A 105 -28.83 4.60 2.89
CA PRO A 105 -28.66 3.53 1.91
C PRO A 105 -27.22 3.01 1.79
N SER A 106 -26.20 3.81 2.11
CA SER A 106 -24.76 3.47 2.08
C SER A 106 -24.01 4.19 3.19
N GLY A 107 -22.69 3.98 3.31
CA GLY A 107 -21.87 4.71 4.28
C GLY A 107 -20.47 4.15 4.49
N VAL A 108 -19.87 4.56 5.60
CA VAL A 108 -18.55 4.14 6.06
C VAL A 108 -18.63 3.68 7.52
N SER A 109 -17.91 2.62 7.85
CA SER A 109 -17.71 2.17 9.22
C SER A 109 -16.27 2.34 9.66
N TYR A 110 -16.12 2.59 10.95
CA TYR A 110 -14.87 2.50 11.68
C TYR A 110 -15.07 1.41 12.71
N TRP A 111 -14.18 0.44 12.79
CA TRP A 111 -14.31 -0.63 13.76
C TRP A 111 -12.97 -1.08 14.33
N ASN A 112 -13.00 -1.54 15.57
CA ASN A 112 -11.82 -2.00 16.30
C ASN A 112 -11.94 -3.51 16.59
N PRO A 113 -11.09 -4.35 15.97
CA PRO A 113 -11.07 -5.81 16.17
C PRO A 113 -10.77 -6.28 17.60
N ASP A 114 -10.06 -5.46 18.39
CA ASP A 114 -9.71 -5.77 19.78
C ASP A 114 -10.84 -5.40 20.75
N ALA A 115 -11.50 -4.26 20.50
CA ALA A 115 -12.56 -3.73 21.36
C ALA A 115 -13.96 -4.19 20.94
N ASN A 116 -14.12 -4.81 19.76
CA ASN A 116 -15.40 -5.20 19.16
C ASN A 116 -16.35 -4.02 18.91
N VAL A 117 -15.82 -2.80 18.85
CA VAL A 117 -16.61 -1.56 18.69
C VAL A 117 -16.73 -1.22 17.22
N PHE A 118 -17.94 -0.84 16.80
CA PHE A 118 -18.24 -0.32 15.46
C PHE A 118 -18.86 1.07 15.61
N VAL A 119 -18.44 1.99 14.74
CA VAL A 119 -18.99 3.35 14.60
C VAL A 119 -19.30 3.56 13.12
N TRP A 120 -20.55 3.89 12.81
CA TRP A 120 -21.06 3.99 11.44
C TRP A 120 -21.56 5.37 11.12
N TYR A 121 -21.29 5.82 9.90
CA TYR A 121 -21.79 7.08 9.34
C TYR A 121 -22.57 6.78 8.06
N GLY A 122 -23.84 7.20 8.02
CA GLY A 122 -24.73 6.92 6.89
C GLY A 122 -24.76 8.06 5.89
N LYS A 123 -24.56 7.74 4.62
CA LYS A 123 -24.66 8.68 3.50
C LYS A 123 -25.93 8.39 2.72
N THR A 124 -26.66 9.45 2.35
CA THR A 124 -28.03 9.34 1.81
C THR A 124 -28.08 9.01 0.32
N LEU A 125 -26.97 9.17 -0.39
CA LEU A 125 -26.81 8.90 -1.82
C LEU A 125 -25.41 8.32 -2.08
N GLY A 126 -25.25 7.64 -3.22
CA GLY A 126 -23.97 7.07 -3.66
C GLY A 126 -23.76 5.60 -3.29
N TYR A 127 -22.97 4.91 -4.12
CA TYR A 127 -22.49 3.56 -3.92
C TYR A 127 -20.96 3.62 -3.75
N PRO A 128 -20.42 3.41 -2.54
CA PRO A 128 -18.98 3.50 -2.34
C PRO A 128 -18.27 2.32 -3.01
N SER A 129 -17.11 2.58 -3.59
CA SER A 129 -16.29 1.55 -4.24
C SER A 129 -14.81 1.59 -3.88
N GLY A 130 -14.35 2.69 -3.29
CA GLY A 130 -12.96 2.95 -2.97
C GLY A 130 -12.83 3.57 -1.58
N VAL A 131 -11.83 3.21 -0.78
CA VAL A 131 -11.46 3.93 0.45
C VAL A 131 -9.96 3.96 0.68
N ASP A 132 -9.46 5.13 1.05
CA ASP A 132 -8.10 5.30 1.58
C ASP A 132 -8.07 6.35 2.69
N ILE A 133 -7.01 6.31 3.51
CA ILE A 133 -6.81 7.21 4.64
C ILE A 133 -5.57 8.03 4.38
N ASN A 134 -5.64 9.34 4.58
CA ASN A 134 -4.43 10.15 4.70
C ASN A 134 -3.67 9.72 5.96
N ARG A 135 -2.60 8.94 5.85
CA ARG A 135 -1.81 8.50 7.02
C ARG A 135 -0.74 9.51 7.39
N GLY A 136 -0.15 10.22 6.44
CA GLY A 136 1.04 11.05 6.64
C GLY A 136 1.06 12.39 5.88
N GLY A 137 0.13 12.62 4.96
CA GLY A 137 0.02 13.85 4.19
C GLY A 137 -0.21 15.10 5.07
N PRO A 138 0.32 16.26 4.66
CA PRO A 138 0.33 17.47 5.47
C PRO A 138 -1.07 18.01 5.75
N ALA A 139 -1.20 18.75 6.86
CA ALA A 139 -2.44 19.44 7.17
C ALA A 139 -2.66 20.62 6.22
N GLN A 140 -3.85 20.72 5.63
CA GLN A 140 -4.21 21.76 4.69
C GLN A 140 -5.47 22.52 5.13
N GLY A 141 -5.47 23.84 4.95
CA GLY A 141 -6.60 24.69 5.34
C GLY A 141 -7.82 24.53 4.42
N GLY A 142 -8.96 25.02 4.88
CA GLY A 142 -10.19 25.06 4.06
C GLY A 142 -11.03 23.79 4.11
N GLY A 143 -10.85 22.93 5.12
CA GLY A 143 -11.66 21.73 5.35
C GLY A 143 -13.14 22.03 5.63
N PRO A 144 -14.00 21.00 5.62
CA PRO A 144 -15.43 21.17 5.79
C PRO A 144 -15.80 21.86 7.09
N LEU A 145 -16.79 22.74 7.06
CA LEU A 145 -17.31 23.42 8.26
C LEU A 145 -16.22 24.15 9.08
N GLY A 146 -15.16 24.62 8.43
CA GLY A 146 -14.04 25.35 9.07
C GLY A 146 -12.97 24.46 9.72
N THR A 147 -13.00 23.16 9.44
CA THR A 147 -11.95 22.20 9.85
C THR A 147 -10.71 22.29 8.94
N TRP A 148 -9.74 21.40 9.18
CA TRP A 148 -8.52 21.24 8.39
C TRP A 148 -8.50 19.84 7.81
N PHE A 149 -7.97 19.72 6.59
CA PHE A 149 -7.56 18.41 6.08
C PHE A 149 -6.27 17.98 6.76
N GLY A 150 -6.01 16.69 6.85
CA GLY A 150 -4.74 16.16 7.36
C GLY A 150 -4.76 14.66 7.70
N PRO A 151 -3.76 14.19 8.46
CA PRO A 151 -3.65 12.80 8.84
C PRO A 151 -4.88 12.30 9.61
N GLY A 152 -5.37 11.13 9.23
CA GLY A 152 -6.57 10.49 9.75
C GLY A 152 -7.83 10.73 8.91
N ASP A 153 -7.78 11.65 7.94
CA ASP A 153 -8.94 11.88 7.06
C ASP A 153 -9.18 10.66 6.17
N ALA A 154 -10.43 10.19 6.15
CA ALA A 154 -10.85 9.05 5.35
C ALA A 154 -11.52 9.55 4.06
N TRP A 155 -10.96 9.15 2.92
CA TRP A 155 -11.45 9.49 1.58
C TRP A 155 -12.18 8.30 0.97
N ILE A 156 -13.37 8.55 0.44
CA ILE A 156 -14.26 7.52 -0.09
C ILE A 156 -14.69 7.89 -1.50
N ALA A 157 -14.37 6.99 -2.43
CA ALA A 157 -14.88 7.04 -3.80
C ALA A 157 -16.35 6.62 -3.84
N GLY A 158 -17.19 7.43 -4.48
CA GLY A 158 -18.62 7.17 -4.63
C GLY A 158 -19.04 7.05 -6.09
N GLN A 159 -20.00 6.17 -6.35
CA GLN A 159 -20.68 6.02 -7.62
C GLN A 159 -22.10 6.59 -7.50
N GLN A 160 -22.55 7.36 -8.50
CA GLN A 160 -23.91 7.95 -8.58
C GLN A 160 -24.19 9.07 -7.57
N ASN A 161 -24.44 10.28 -8.06
CA ASN A 161 -24.89 11.46 -7.30
C ASN A 161 -23.94 12.00 -6.20
N GLU A 162 -22.89 11.25 -5.81
CA GLU A 162 -21.77 11.71 -4.98
C GLU A 162 -20.48 11.00 -5.45
N PRO A 163 -19.53 11.68 -6.12
CA PRO A 163 -18.38 11.02 -6.74
C PRO A 163 -17.22 10.76 -5.77
N LEU A 164 -16.98 11.66 -4.82
CA LEU A 164 -15.85 11.59 -3.90
C LEU A 164 -16.23 12.40 -2.66
N TYR A 165 -16.05 11.81 -1.49
CA TYR A 165 -16.22 12.52 -0.24
C TYR A 165 -15.13 12.16 0.75
N VAL A 166 -14.94 13.05 1.72
CA VAL A 166 -13.98 12.89 2.80
C VAL A 166 -14.67 13.12 4.14
N GLN A 167 -14.29 12.32 5.12
CA GLN A 167 -14.61 12.54 6.52
C GLN A 167 -13.37 13.03 7.26
N ILE A 168 -13.52 14.14 7.98
CA ILE A 168 -12.39 14.72 8.72
C ILE A 168 -12.18 13.98 10.04
N ALA A 169 -10.93 13.62 10.29
CA ALA A 169 -10.49 12.84 11.44
C ALA A 169 -11.11 13.35 12.76
N GLY A 170 -11.71 12.44 13.53
CA GLY A 170 -12.30 12.74 14.84
C GLY A 170 -13.56 13.61 14.80
N THR A 171 -14.10 13.91 13.62
CA THR A 171 -15.31 14.74 13.47
C THR A 171 -16.46 13.99 12.79
N ASN A 172 -17.63 14.62 12.82
CA ASN A 172 -18.79 14.23 12.02
C ASN A 172 -18.88 15.01 10.69
N ALA A 173 -17.86 15.81 10.37
CA ALA A 173 -17.87 16.70 9.23
C ALA A 173 -17.46 15.94 7.96
N PHE A 174 -18.32 16.03 6.95
CA PHE A 174 -18.09 15.49 5.62
C PHE A 174 -17.99 16.62 4.62
N ARG A 175 -17.14 16.43 3.62
CA ARG A 175 -17.18 17.19 2.36
C ARG A 175 -17.40 16.25 1.21
N THR A 176 -18.37 16.56 0.35
CA THR A 176 -18.53 15.90 -0.94
C THR A 176 -18.10 16.86 -2.05
N TYR A 177 -17.26 16.38 -2.96
CA TYR A 177 -16.84 17.10 -4.16
C TYR A 177 -17.75 16.71 -5.33
N GLY A 178 -18.09 17.63 -6.24
CA GLY A 178 -18.72 17.30 -7.52
C GLY A 178 -20.25 17.36 -7.62
N ALA A 179 -20.87 18.47 -7.20
CA ALA A 179 -22.30 18.67 -7.43
C ALA A 179 -22.66 19.04 -8.90
N GLU A 180 -21.81 19.74 -9.66
CA GLU A 180 -22.00 20.08 -11.09
C GLU A 180 -20.65 20.47 -11.77
N ASP A 181 -20.06 19.57 -12.60
CA ASP A 181 -18.73 19.65 -13.28
C ASP A 181 -17.53 19.58 -12.30
N PRO A 182 -16.23 19.38 -12.66
CA PRO A 182 -15.49 18.66 -13.72
C PRO A 182 -15.06 17.23 -13.34
N LEU A 183 -15.14 16.87 -12.05
CA LEU A 183 -15.06 15.48 -11.56
C LEU A 183 -16.33 14.70 -11.91
N THR A 184 -17.44 15.41 -12.10
CA THR A 184 -18.78 14.86 -12.34
C THR A 184 -19.54 15.70 -13.35
N GLY A 185 -19.75 15.13 -14.54
CA GLY A 185 -21.10 15.25 -15.08
C GLY A 185 -22.09 14.58 -14.09
N PRO A 186 -23.40 14.81 -14.17
CA PRO A 186 -24.41 14.20 -13.29
C PRO A 186 -24.40 12.64 -13.25
N SER A 187 -23.53 11.98 -14.02
CA SER A 187 -23.29 10.55 -14.07
C SER A 187 -21.86 10.12 -13.65
N GLY A 188 -20.99 11.04 -13.21
CA GLY A 188 -19.58 10.73 -13.00
C GLY A 188 -19.33 9.77 -11.85
N LYS A 189 -18.44 8.80 -12.06
CA LYS A 189 -18.20 7.69 -11.11
C LYS A 189 -16.71 7.66 -10.74
N VAL A 190 -16.42 7.58 -9.46
CA VAL A 190 -15.07 7.29 -8.98
C VAL A 190 -15.05 5.88 -8.43
N TRP A 191 -14.11 5.07 -8.90
CA TRP A 191 -14.05 3.65 -8.57
C TRP A 191 -12.94 3.36 -7.56
N GLY A 192 -11.73 3.83 -7.82
CA GLY A 192 -10.63 3.86 -6.84
C GLY A 192 -10.29 5.26 -6.38
N VAL A 193 -9.77 5.34 -5.15
CA VAL A 193 -9.23 6.55 -4.54
C VAL A 193 -7.94 6.18 -3.80
N GLU A 194 -6.94 7.04 -3.87
CA GLU A 194 -5.68 6.91 -3.13
C GLU A 194 -5.19 8.31 -2.74
N VAL A 195 -4.73 8.47 -1.51
CA VAL A 195 -4.11 9.71 -1.03
C VAL A 195 -2.60 9.63 -1.27
N ASP A 196 -2.03 10.67 -1.89
CA ASP A 196 -0.58 10.84 -1.87
C ASP A 196 -0.15 11.30 -0.48
N GLU A 197 0.46 10.38 0.26
CA GLU A 197 0.92 10.57 1.63
C GLU A 197 2.02 11.64 1.78
N THR A 198 2.57 12.17 0.69
CA THR A 198 3.57 13.25 0.71
C THR A 198 2.91 14.63 0.62
N THR A 199 1.86 14.75 -0.20
CA THR A 199 1.26 16.04 -0.55
C THR A 199 -0.11 16.25 0.09
N GLY A 200 -0.83 15.17 0.41
CA GLY A 200 -2.23 15.19 0.80
C GLY A 200 -3.18 15.35 -0.38
N ASP A 201 -2.67 15.36 -1.62
CA ASP A 201 -3.50 15.34 -2.82
C ASP A 201 -4.15 13.97 -2.98
N VAL A 202 -5.31 13.95 -3.63
CA VAL A 202 -6.15 12.75 -3.75
C VAL A 202 -6.25 12.34 -5.21
N PHE A 203 -5.78 11.15 -5.53
CA PHE A 203 -5.91 10.56 -6.86
C PHE A 203 -7.15 9.69 -6.96
N VAL A 204 -7.82 9.74 -8.10
CA VAL A 204 -9.05 9.00 -8.36
C VAL A 204 -9.07 8.37 -9.75
N ALA A 205 -9.60 7.16 -9.86
CA ALA A 205 -9.84 6.45 -11.12
C ALA A 205 -11.30 6.59 -11.57
N GLN A 206 -11.51 7.01 -12.82
CA GLN A 206 -12.84 7.30 -13.37
C GLN A 206 -13.08 6.53 -14.68
N PRO A 207 -13.72 5.35 -14.61
CA PRO A 207 -13.75 4.40 -15.73
C PRO A 207 -14.60 4.88 -16.91
N ASP A 208 -15.74 5.53 -16.65
CA ASP A 208 -16.66 5.96 -17.72
C ASP A 208 -16.08 7.11 -18.54
N GLU A 209 -15.33 8.00 -17.87
CA GLU A 209 -14.63 9.13 -18.48
C GLU A 209 -13.28 8.71 -19.08
N GLY A 210 -12.76 7.52 -18.73
CA GLY A 210 -11.48 7.05 -19.22
C GLY A 210 -10.30 7.88 -18.70
N ARG A 211 -10.34 8.33 -17.43
CA ARG A 211 -9.32 9.24 -16.88
C ARG A 211 -8.89 8.90 -15.46
N ILE A 212 -7.68 9.31 -15.14
CA ILE A 212 -7.19 9.48 -13.76
C ILE A 212 -7.27 10.97 -13.46
N SER A 213 -7.71 11.33 -12.25
CA SER A 213 -7.75 12.73 -11.82
C SER A 213 -7.04 12.91 -10.48
N ARG A 214 -6.40 14.06 -10.27
CA ARG A 214 -5.84 14.52 -9.00
C ARG A 214 -6.70 15.64 -8.46
N LEU A 215 -7.07 15.59 -7.18
CA LEU A 215 -7.76 16.64 -6.46
C LEU A 215 -6.82 17.22 -5.40
N ALA A 216 -6.62 18.53 -5.42
CA ALA A 216 -6.05 19.27 -4.30
C ALA A 216 -7.18 19.66 -3.32
N PRO A 217 -7.29 19.04 -2.12
CA PRO A 217 -8.47 19.17 -1.25
C PRO A 217 -8.78 20.62 -0.84
N ALA A 218 -7.76 21.38 -0.47
CA ALA A 218 -7.91 22.74 0.04
C ALA A 218 -8.50 23.72 -0.99
N THR A 219 -8.10 23.60 -2.25
CA THR A 219 -8.48 24.52 -3.33
C THR A 219 -9.64 24.00 -4.17
N GLY A 220 -9.88 22.69 -4.15
CA GLY A 220 -10.78 22.02 -5.08
C GLY A 220 -10.25 22.01 -6.51
N GLN A 221 -8.95 22.30 -6.72
CA GLN A 221 -8.33 22.18 -8.04
C GLN A 221 -8.27 20.71 -8.46
N VAL A 222 -8.63 20.45 -9.72
CA VAL A 222 -8.66 19.11 -10.30
C VAL A 222 -7.87 19.09 -11.59
N ASP A 223 -6.90 18.19 -11.64
CA ASP A 223 -6.11 17.89 -12.82
C ASP A 223 -6.53 16.53 -13.39
N MET A 224 -6.65 16.42 -14.70
CA MET A 224 -7.26 15.26 -15.36
C MET A 224 -6.40 14.77 -16.53
N TRP A 225 -6.09 13.46 -16.52
CA TRP A 225 -5.33 12.79 -17.58
C TRP A 225 -6.20 11.73 -18.29
N LEU A 226 -6.44 11.92 -19.58
CA LEU A 226 -7.23 10.99 -20.41
C LEU A 226 -6.41 9.73 -20.77
N VAL A 227 -6.44 8.72 -19.91
CA VAL A 227 -5.71 7.45 -20.08
C VAL A 227 -6.45 6.43 -20.95
N GLY A 228 -7.77 6.54 -21.10
CA GLY A 228 -8.61 5.56 -21.80
C GLY A 228 -8.75 4.24 -21.03
N GLY A 229 -9.25 3.19 -21.69
CA GLY A 229 -9.19 1.82 -21.16
C GLY A 229 -10.01 1.50 -19.89
N GLN A 230 -10.93 2.37 -19.45
CA GLN A 230 -11.73 2.21 -18.23
C GLN A 230 -10.87 2.02 -16.95
N PRO A 231 -10.20 3.08 -16.46
CA PRO A 231 -9.42 3.02 -15.23
C PRO A 231 -10.31 2.68 -14.03
N ALA A 232 -10.00 1.59 -13.33
CA ALA A 232 -10.87 1.05 -12.27
C ALA A 232 -10.38 1.39 -10.86
N TYR A 233 -9.14 1.05 -10.50
CA TYR A 233 -8.51 1.43 -9.23
C TYR A 233 -7.26 2.26 -9.47
N VAL A 234 -6.80 2.94 -8.43
CA VAL A 234 -5.59 3.75 -8.46
C VAL A 234 -4.72 3.43 -7.24
N THR A 235 -3.41 3.47 -7.42
CA THR A 235 -2.42 3.47 -6.33
C THR A 235 -1.33 4.47 -6.66
N VAL A 236 -0.59 4.97 -5.67
CA VAL A 236 0.44 5.98 -5.84
C VAL A 236 1.78 5.39 -5.38
N ASP A 237 2.83 5.52 -6.20
CA ASP A 237 4.16 5.11 -5.78
C ASP A 237 4.84 6.14 -4.86
N GLY A 238 5.97 5.77 -4.26
CA GLY A 238 6.71 6.67 -3.37
C GLY A 238 7.27 7.95 -4.04
N GLY A 239 7.14 8.10 -5.36
CA GLY A 239 7.44 9.32 -6.11
C GLY A 239 6.21 10.18 -6.41
N GLY A 240 5.03 9.83 -5.88
CA GLY A 240 3.78 10.55 -6.12
C GLY A 240 3.13 10.23 -7.47
N ARG A 241 3.57 9.19 -8.20
CA ARG A 241 3.00 8.85 -9.52
C ARG A 241 1.80 7.92 -9.38
N PRO A 242 0.63 8.27 -9.93
CA PRO A 242 -0.54 7.41 -9.88
C PRO A 242 -0.49 6.33 -10.96
N TYR A 243 -0.83 5.11 -10.58
CA TYR A 243 -1.01 3.95 -11.44
C TYR A 243 -2.47 3.53 -11.41
N ALA A 244 -3.01 3.07 -12.53
CA ALA A 244 -4.36 2.49 -12.59
C ALA A 244 -4.41 1.24 -13.46
N THR A 245 -5.27 0.29 -13.10
CA THR A 245 -5.67 -0.79 -14.00
C THR A 245 -6.67 -0.28 -15.02
N LEU A 246 -6.49 -0.68 -16.28
CA LEU A 246 -7.37 -0.35 -17.39
C LEU A 246 -8.18 -1.58 -17.80
N SER A 247 -9.35 -1.72 -17.20
CA SER A 247 -10.16 -2.94 -17.28
C SER A 247 -10.70 -3.27 -18.69
N ALA A 248 -10.81 -2.28 -19.58
CA ALA A 248 -11.32 -2.50 -20.94
C ALA A 248 -10.24 -2.91 -21.94
N SER A 249 -8.98 -2.56 -21.65
CA SER A 249 -7.83 -2.78 -22.53
C SER A 249 -6.80 -3.78 -22.00
N ASP A 250 -6.99 -4.32 -20.80
CA ASP A 250 -6.03 -5.23 -20.13
C ASP A 250 -4.64 -4.60 -20.05
N GLN A 251 -4.59 -3.40 -19.47
CA GLN A 251 -3.37 -2.62 -19.32
C GLN A 251 -3.22 -2.05 -17.91
N ILE A 252 -1.99 -1.69 -17.56
CA ILE A 252 -1.70 -0.79 -16.45
C ILE A 252 -1.28 0.54 -17.04
N ALA A 253 -1.78 1.64 -16.49
CA ALA A 253 -1.38 2.98 -16.84
C ALA A 253 -0.65 3.63 -15.67
N ARG A 254 0.34 4.47 -15.96
CA ARG A 254 0.98 5.38 -15.00
C ARG A 254 1.01 6.78 -15.58
N VAL A 255 0.59 7.78 -14.79
CA VAL A 255 0.82 9.19 -15.14
C VAL A 255 2.24 9.58 -14.70
N ASN A 256 3.00 10.18 -15.61
CA ASN A 256 4.32 10.70 -15.35
C ASN A 256 4.28 12.23 -15.40
N PRO A 257 4.90 12.92 -14.42
CA PRO A 257 5.14 14.34 -14.56
C PRO A 257 6.10 14.60 -15.72
N GLY A 258 6.00 15.80 -16.26
CA GLY A 258 6.88 16.31 -17.30
C GLY A 258 8.35 16.47 -16.90
N LEU A 259 9.14 17.10 -17.76
CA LEU A 259 10.56 17.41 -17.49
C LEU A 259 10.73 18.43 -16.37
N ASP A 260 9.70 19.22 -16.10
CA ASP A 260 9.65 20.14 -14.96
C ASP A 260 9.42 19.42 -13.61
N GLY A 261 9.08 18.13 -13.65
CA GLY A 261 8.79 17.33 -12.47
C GLY A 261 7.50 17.73 -11.76
N ALA A 262 6.64 18.52 -12.41
CA ALA A 262 5.33 18.89 -11.91
C ALA A 262 4.26 18.07 -12.63
N PHE A 263 3.20 17.72 -11.90
CA PHE A 263 1.97 17.22 -12.49
C PHE A 263 1.10 18.40 -12.94
N ALA A 264 0.21 18.12 -13.89
CA ALA A 264 -0.74 19.06 -14.46
C ALA A 264 -0.09 20.08 -15.39
N THR A 265 0.93 19.64 -16.11
CA THR A 265 1.63 20.45 -17.10
C THR A 265 1.49 19.81 -18.48
N ALA A 266 1.67 20.62 -19.52
CA ALA A 266 1.42 20.19 -20.90
C ALA A 266 2.38 19.08 -21.38
N ASP A 267 3.46 18.82 -20.64
CA ASP A 267 4.47 17.81 -20.91
C ASP A 267 4.30 16.51 -20.10
N ASP A 268 3.22 16.39 -19.31
CA ASP A 268 2.83 15.13 -18.69
C ASP A 268 2.66 14.02 -19.73
N THR A 269 3.10 12.81 -19.38
CA THR A 269 2.97 11.62 -20.24
C THR A 269 2.30 10.47 -19.49
N VAL A 270 1.82 9.48 -20.23
CA VAL A 270 1.27 8.25 -19.66
C VAL A 270 2.05 7.06 -20.19
N SER A 271 2.58 6.25 -19.29
CA SER A 271 3.17 4.95 -19.62
C SER A 271 2.09 3.87 -19.52
N LEU A 272 2.04 2.98 -20.51
CA LEU A 272 1.10 1.87 -20.60
C LEU A 272 1.84 0.54 -20.70
N TRP A 273 1.43 -0.43 -19.89
CA TRP A 273 1.92 -1.82 -19.92
C TRP A 273 0.77 -2.74 -20.29
N ASN A 274 0.95 -3.58 -21.30
CA ASN A 274 -0.03 -4.62 -21.63
C ASN A 274 0.09 -5.76 -20.63
N VAL A 275 -1.00 -6.09 -19.95
CA VAL A 275 -1.07 -7.28 -19.12
C VAL A 275 -1.15 -8.51 -20.03
N PRO A 276 -0.27 -9.51 -19.88
CA PRO A 276 -0.33 -10.71 -20.70
C PRO A 276 -1.65 -11.45 -20.44
N SER A 277 -2.37 -11.83 -21.51
CA SER A 277 -3.55 -12.69 -21.36
C SER A 277 -3.11 -14.14 -21.35
N LEU A 278 -2.88 -14.73 -20.18
CA LEU A 278 -2.68 -16.17 -20.08
C LEU A 278 -3.95 -16.92 -20.50
N ASN A 279 -3.78 -17.96 -21.31
CA ASN A 279 -4.87 -18.81 -21.81
C ASN A 279 -5.94 -18.12 -22.69
N GLY A 280 -5.71 -16.89 -23.14
CA GLY A 280 -6.64 -16.14 -24.00
C GLY A 280 -7.85 -15.56 -23.25
N LEU A 281 -7.79 -15.52 -21.91
CA LEU A 281 -8.78 -14.85 -21.06
C LEU A 281 -8.38 -13.40 -20.84
N VAL A 282 -9.38 -12.52 -20.77
CA VAL A 282 -9.15 -11.14 -20.30
C VAL A 282 -8.73 -11.16 -18.84
N SER A 283 -7.71 -10.40 -18.47
CA SER A 283 -7.16 -10.39 -17.11
C SER A 283 -8.11 -9.73 -16.13
N PHE A 284 -8.62 -8.54 -16.50
CA PHE A 284 -9.46 -7.75 -15.61
C PHE A 284 -10.95 -7.97 -15.84
N ARG A 285 -11.74 -7.85 -14.76
CA ARG A 285 -13.21 -7.71 -14.87
C ARG A 285 -13.54 -6.32 -15.41
N ARG A 286 -14.24 -6.28 -16.55
CA ARG A 286 -14.66 -5.02 -17.18
C ARG A 286 -15.69 -4.30 -16.34
N VAL A 287 -15.58 -2.96 -16.32
CA VAL A 287 -16.61 -2.08 -15.77
C VAL A 287 -17.90 -2.22 -16.60
N PRO A 288 -19.04 -2.63 -16.02
CA PRO A 288 -20.29 -2.78 -16.77
C PRO A 288 -20.80 -1.43 -17.32
N PRO A 289 -21.20 -1.36 -18.61
CA PRO A 289 -21.55 -0.09 -19.26
C PRO A 289 -22.98 0.43 -18.97
N LEU A 290 -23.85 -0.32 -18.26
CA LEU A 290 -25.29 0.00 -18.13
C LEU A 290 -25.75 0.30 -16.70
N LEU A 291 -26.64 1.30 -16.59
CA LEU A 291 -27.46 1.57 -15.41
C LEU A 291 -28.93 1.16 -15.65
N PRO A 292 -29.68 0.77 -14.59
CA PRO A 292 -29.20 0.60 -13.22
C PRO A 292 -28.31 -0.64 -13.09
N LEU A 293 -27.17 -0.50 -12.39
CA LEU A 293 -26.42 -1.66 -11.96
C LEU A 293 -27.36 -2.46 -11.04
N PRO A 294 -27.58 -3.76 -11.27
CA PRO A 294 -28.31 -4.56 -10.30
C PRO A 294 -27.61 -4.45 -8.94
N PRO A 295 -28.33 -4.59 -7.80
CA PRO A 295 -27.71 -4.67 -6.46
C PRO A 295 -26.64 -5.77 -6.34
N THR A 296 -26.62 -6.67 -7.32
CA THR A 296 -25.69 -7.78 -7.50
C THR A 296 -24.67 -7.53 -8.62
N ALA A 297 -24.45 -6.30 -9.09
CA ALA A 297 -23.33 -6.00 -9.98
C ALA A 297 -22.06 -6.01 -9.14
N GLU A 298 -21.06 -6.80 -9.55
CA GLU A 298 -19.75 -6.73 -8.90
C GLU A 298 -19.11 -5.37 -9.18
N ASN A 299 -18.43 -4.83 -8.17
CA ASN A 299 -17.30 -3.95 -8.44
C ASN A 299 -16.31 -4.75 -9.31
N PRO A 300 -15.69 -4.16 -10.33
CA PRO A 300 -14.63 -4.82 -11.06
C PRO A 300 -13.48 -4.97 -10.08
N ASN A 301 -12.62 -5.95 -10.32
CA ASN A 301 -11.58 -6.26 -9.35
C ASN A 301 -10.18 -6.19 -10.00
N GLY A 302 -9.96 -5.16 -10.82
CA GLY A 302 -8.61 -4.72 -11.20
C GLY A 302 -7.96 -3.95 -10.06
N LEU A 303 -7.89 -4.55 -8.86
CA LEU A 303 -7.30 -3.92 -7.69
C LEU A 303 -5.79 -3.82 -7.87
N ILE A 304 -5.20 -2.75 -7.35
CA ILE A 304 -3.81 -2.37 -7.61
C ILE A 304 -3.21 -1.75 -6.35
N THR A 305 -1.97 -2.09 -6.03
CA THR A 305 -1.23 -1.53 -4.89
C THR A 305 0.24 -1.45 -5.24
N ALA A 306 0.90 -0.38 -4.83
CA ALA A 306 2.36 -0.31 -4.85
C ALA A 306 2.93 -1.03 -3.61
N ASP A 307 4.08 -1.68 -3.77
CA ASP A 307 4.94 -2.04 -2.64
C ASP A 307 5.99 -0.95 -2.36
N ALA A 308 6.66 -1.04 -1.22
CA ALA A 308 7.65 -0.05 -0.82
C ALA A 308 8.96 -0.08 -1.64
N ALA A 309 9.14 -1.06 -2.54
CA ALA A 309 10.21 -1.02 -3.55
C ALA A 309 9.75 -0.37 -4.86
N GLY A 310 8.47 0.01 -4.96
CA GLY A 310 7.87 0.61 -6.14
C GLY A 310 7.36 -0.39 -7.18
N ASN A 311 7.32 -1.70 -6.86
CA ASN A 311 6.66 -2.65 -7.75
C ASN A 311 5.14 -2.53 -7.60
N ILE A 312 4.43 -2.79 -8.68
CA ILE A 312 2.99 -2.64 -8.74
C ILE A 312 2.35 -4.01 -8.78
N TRP A 313 1.59 -4.33 -7.74
CA TRP A 313 0.86 -5.57 -7.63
C TRP A 313 -0.59 -5.36 -8.05
N PHE A 314 -1.16 -6.32 -8.77
CA PHE A 314 -2.54 -6.23 -9.25
C PHE A 314 -3.24 -7.60 -9.28
N ALA A 315 -4.56 -7.59 -9.18
CA ALA A 315 -5.38 -8.81 -9.26
C ALA A 315 -5.93 -9.03 -10.69
N GLU A 316 -5.79 -10.24 -11.20
CA GLU A 316 -6.33 -10.66 -12.51
C GLU A 316 -7.56 -11.56 -12.28
N SER A 317 -8.65 -10.90 -11.88
CA SER A 317 -9.85 -11.56 -11.36
C SER A 317 -10.60 -12.49 -12.32
N ASN A 318 -10.36 -12.37 -13.62
CA ASN A 318 -11.03 -13.18 -14.64
C ASN A 318 -10.21 -14.40 -15.06
N SER A 319 -8.90 -14.26 -15.09
CA SER A 319 -7.99 -15.33 -15.48
C SER A 319 -7.52 -16.17 -14.27
N ASN A 320 -7.69 -15.65 -13.05
CA ASN A 320 -7.32 -16.27 -11.77
C ASN A 320 -5.81 -16.29 -11.51
N GLU A 321 -5.21 -15.11 -11.62
CA GLU A 321 -3.81 -14.85 -11.31
C GLU A 321 -3.68 -13.57 -10.46
N VAL A 322 -2.53 -13.44 -9.82
CA VAL A 322 -2.06 -12.18 -9.25
C VAL A 322 -0.85 -11.76 -10.06
N GLY A 323 -0.82 -10.50 -10.50
CA GLY A 323 0.28 -9.95 -11.27
C GLY A 323 1.18 -9.04 -10.43
N ARG A 324 2.46 -8.99 -10.80
CA ARG A 324 3.44 -8.01 -10.33
C ARG A 324 4.15 -7.39 -11.53
N LEU A 325 4.01 -6.07 -11.68
CA LEU A 325 4.79 -5.25 -12.60
C LEU A 325 6.03 -4.72 -11.85
N ASP A 326 7.22 -5.07 -12.36
CA ASP A 326 8.50 -4.59 -11.87
C ASP A 326 9.39 -4.06 -13.00
N GLY A 327 10.42 -3.29 -12.64
CA GLY A 327 11.35 -2.66 -13.60
C GLY A 327 12.33 -3.64 -14.24
N GLY A 328 12.10 -4.96 -14.14
CA GLY A 328 12.96 -5.95 -14.77
C GLY A 328 14.43 -5.88 -14.34
N PRO A 329 15.37 -6.25 -15.24
CA PRO A 329 16.80 -6.27 -14.95
C PRO A 329 17.43 -4.94 -14.55
N ASP A 330 16.97 -3.80 -15.08
CA ASP A 330 17.50 -2.48 -14.73
C ASP A 330 16.90 -1.91 -13.43
N GLY A 331 15.75 -2.45 -12.99
CA GLY A 331 15.07 -2.07 -11.75
C GLY A 331 14.34 -0.73 -11.84
N VAL A 332 14.11 -0.20 -13.05
CA VAL A 332 13.50 1.11 -13.27
C VAL A 332 12.22 0.97 -14.09
N LEU A 333 11.05 1.20 -13.47
CA LEU A 333 9.78 1.15 -14.19
C LEU A 333 9.64 2.24 -15.26
N GLY A 334 9.20 1.85 -16.45
CA GLY A 334 8.96 2.73 -17.59
C GLY A 334 9.96 2.55 -18.72
N THR A 335 10.72 1.46 -18.70
CA THR A 335 11.77 1.15 -19.67
C THR A 335 11.36 -0.02 -20.58
N ALA A 336 12.28 -0.47 -21.44
CA ALA A 336 11.99 -1.51 -22.43
C ALA A 336 12.06 -2.93 -21.85
N ASP A 337 12.63 -3.10 -20.66
CA ASP A 337 12.87 -4.38 -20.00
C ASP A 337 11.98 -4.66 -18.80
N ASP A 338 11.03 -3.75 -18.52
CA ASP A 338 9.91 -3.95 -17.58
C ASP A 338 9.29 -5.35 -17.72
N GLN A 339 8.92 -5.95 -16.59
CA GLN A 339 8.38 -7.31 -16.55
C GLN A 339 7.07 -7.36 -15.78
N ILE A 340 6.14 -8.16 -16.28
CA ILE A 340 4.96 -8.61 -15.54
C ILE A 340 5.16 -10.08 -15.22
N CYS A 341 5.15 -10.39 -13.93
CA CYS A 341 5.13 -11.74 -13.40
C CYS A 341 3.73 -12.08 -12.88
N GLU A 342 3.14 -13.13 -13.41
CA GLU A 342 1.81 -13.62 -13.09
C GLU A 342 1.95 -14.90 -12.26
N TYR A 343 1.20 -14.97 -11.16
CA TYR A 343 1.27 -16.04 -10.17
C TYR A 343 -0.10 -16.70 -10.00
N THR A 344 -0.11 -18.03 -9.93
CA THR A 344 -1.34 -18.80 -9.66
C THR A 344 -1.05 -20.07 -8.86
N THR A 345 -2.11 -20.68 -8.35
CA THR A 345 -2.05 -21.96 -7.64
C THR A 345 -3.37 -22.70 -7.79
N SER A 346 -3.37 -24.01 -7.52
CA SER A 346 -4.58 -24.82 -7.61
C SER A 346 -5.70 -24.29 -6.72
N GLY A 347 -6.86 -24.06 -7.34
CA GLY A 347 -8.08 -23.60 -6.68
C GLY A 347 -8.14 -22.10 -6.43
N LEU A 348 -7.09 -21.33 -6.75
CA LEU A 348 -7.17 -19.87 -6.76
C LEU A 348 -8.27 -19.46 -7.73
N ALA A 349 -9.24 -18.70 -7.25
CA ALA A 349 -10.35 -18.28 -8.09
C ALA A 349 -10.80 -16.87 -7.73
N ASN A 350 -10.88 -16.02 -8.75
CA ASN A 350 -11.39 -14.67 -8.68
C ASN A 350 -10.73 -13.84 -7.57
N PRO A 351 -9.42 -13.55 -7.66
CA PRO A 351 -8.73 -12.67 -6.72
C PRO A 351 -9.35 -11.25 -6.75
N GLN A 352 -9.43 -10.63 -5.58
CA GLN A 352 -10.16 -9.39 -5.28
C GLN A 352 -9.20 -8.36 -4.66
N GLN A 353 -9.55 -7.72 -3.54
CA GLN A 353 -8.72 -6.69 -2.92
C GLN A 353 -7.40 -7.30 -2.49
N MET A 354 -6.38 -6.47 -2.61
CA MET A 354 -5.02 -6.81 -2.30
C MET A 354 -4.35 -5.68 -1.54
N ALA A 355 -3.34 -6.06 -0.76
CA ALA A 355 -2.47 -5.15 -0.05
C ALA A 355 -1.07 -5.76 -0.02
N THR A 356 -0.06 -4.93 0.19
CA THR A 356 1.31 -5.41 0.40
C THR A 356 1.78 -5.04 1.79
N GLY A 357 2.74 -5.80 2.31
CA GLY A 357 3.39 -5.48 3.56
C GLY A 357 4.78 -6.08 3.64
N GLY A 358 5.66 -5.44 4.41
CA GLY A 358 7.04 -5.89 4.59
C GLY A 358 7.98 -5.42 3.48
N LEU A 359 9.26 -5.77 3.62
CA LEU A 359 10.34 -5.36 2.74
C LEU A 359 11.26 -6.53 2.44
N GLY A 360 11.87 -6.52 1.26
CA GLY A 360 12.87 -7.52 0.85
C GLY A 360 12.35 -8.94 1.05
N ALA A 361 13.04 -9.73 1.88
CA ALA A 361 12.67 -11.13 2.11
C ALA A 361 11.39 -11.33 2.93
N LEU A 362 10.88 -10.28 3.59
CA LEU A 362 9.62 -10.29 4.36
C LEU A 362 8.45 -9.67 3.60
N LEU A 363 8.66 -9.22 2.36
CA LEU A 363 7.57 -8.72 1.52
C LEU A 363 6.54 -9.84 1.33
N GLN A 364 5.27 -9.49 1.50
CA GLN A 364 4.13 -10.36 1.22
C GLN A 364 3.04 -9.55 0.53
N ALA A 365 2.36 -10.18 -0.42
CA ALA A 365 1.12 -9.67 -0.98
C ALA A 365 -0.04 -10.47 -0.39
N PHE A 366 -0.96 -9.76 0.24
CA PHE A 366 -2.20 -10.29 0.76
C PHE A 366 -3.27 -10.07 -0.30
N PHE A 367 -4.19 -11.01 -0.45
CA PHE A 367 -5.37 -10.80 -1.28
C PHE A 367 -6.54 -11.68 -0.85
N THR A 368 -7.75 -11.25 -1.18
CA THR A 368 -8.95 -12.06 -1.02
C THR A 368 -9.35 -12.73 -2.32
N GLU A 369 -10.13 -13.79 -2.23
CA GLU A 369 -10.65 -14.54 -3.35
C GLU A 369 -12.17 -14.66 -3.23
N GLY A 370 -12.88 -14.14 -4.23
CA GLY A 370 -14.34 -14.13 -4.25
C GLY A 370 -14.88 -15.55 -4.48
N ASP A 371 -14.78 -16.04 -5.71
CA ASP A 371 -15.19 -17.40 -6.07
C ASP A 371 -14.36 -18.48 -5.36
N GLY A 372 -13.12 -18.17 -4.97
CA GLY A 372 -12.26 -19.06 -4.19
C GLY A 372 -12.61 -19.15 -2.71
N ASN A 373 -13.48 -18.27 -2.19
CA ASN A 373 -13.84 -18.13 -0.77
C ASN A 373 -12.63 -18.27 0.18
N SER A 374 -11.59 -17.49 -0.09
CA SER A 374 -10.30 -17.62 0.59
C SER A 374 -9.69 -16.24 0.88
N MET A 375 -8.83 -16.20 1.90
CA MET A 375 -7.82 -15.15 2.02
C MET A 375 -6.47 -15.80 1.74
N SER A 376 -5.64 -15.13 0.96
CA SER A 376 -4.41 -15.69 0.43
C SER A 376 -3.21 -14.78 0.66
N ILE A 377 -2.08 -15.41 0.94
CA ILE A 377 -0.78 -14.76 1.13
C ILE A 377 0.15 -15.28 0.04
N LEU A 378 0.58 -14.39 -0.85
CA LEU A 378 1.67 -14.64 -1.78
C LEU A 378 2.99 -14.19 -1.13
N THR A 379 3.94 -15.12 -1.06
CA THR A 379 5.28 -14.85 -0.53
C THR A 379 6.26 -14.79 -1.70
N PRO A 380 6.71 -13.61 -2.16
CA PRO A 380 7.49 -13.46 -3.40
C PRO A 380 8.79 -14.25 -3.38
N VAL A 381 9.44 -14.34 -2.21
CA VAL A 381 10.65 -15.17 -2.02
C VAL A 381 10.41 -16.63 -2.45
N GLU A 382 9.24 -17.19 -2.15
CA GLU A 382 8.84 -18.53 -2.59
C GLU A 382 8.29 -18.52 -4.01
N ALA A 383 7.40 -17.58 -4.32
CA ALA A 383 6.69 -17.51 -5.59
C ALA A 383 7.64 -17.31 -6.78
N ASP A 384 8.70 -16.51 -6.63
CA ASP A 384 9.69 -16.27 -7.68
C ASP A 384 10.56 -17.49 -8.01
N ARG A 385 10.50 -18.54 -7.18
CA ARG A 385 11.11 -19.85 -7.50
C ARG A 385 10.16 -20.79 -8.25
N GLY A 386 8.90 -20.40 -8.39
CA GLY A 386 7.89 -21.12 -9.14
C GLY A 386 8.28 -21.30 -10.61
N LEU A 387 7.87 -22.42 -11.18
CA LEU A 387 7.97 -22.70 -12.61
C LEU A 387 6.57 -22.64 -13.24
N PRO A 388 6.47 -22.44 -14.57
CA PRO A 388 5.18 -22.52 -15.25
C PRO A 388 4.46 -23.85 -14.96
N PRO A 389 3.14 -23.84 -14.72
CA PRO A 389 2.23 -22.69 -14.86
C PRO A 389 2.07 -21.83 -13.59
N ALA A 390 2.66 -22.20 -12.45
CA ALA A 390 2.45 -21.48 -11.17
C ALA A 390 3.03 -20.05 -11.17
N ARG A 391 4.03 -19.81 -12.01
CA ARG A 391 4.59 -18.49 -12.30
C ARG A 391 4.96 -18.38 -13.76
N ILE A 392 4.58 -17.28 -14.40
CA ILE A 392 5.02 -16.91 -15.75
C ILE A 392 5.44 -15.44 -15.70
N CYS A 393 6.61 -15.10 -16.26
CA CYS A 393 7.01 -13.71 -16.40
C CYS A 393 7.25 -13.37 -17.85
N THR A 394 6.74 -12.21 -18.22
CA THR A 394 6.74 -11.70 -19.59
C THR A 394 7.35 -10.31 -19.57
N THR A 395 8.34 -10.06 -20.43
CA THR A 395 8.83 -8.70 -20.67
C THR A 395 7.75 -7.91 -21.39
N VAL A 396 7.34 -6.79 -20.79
CA VAL A 396 6.25 -5.92 -21.24
C VAL A 396 6.76 -4.48 -21.34
N PRO A 397 7.39 -4.08 -22.45
CA PRO A 397 7.95 -2.75 -22.59
C PRO A 397 6.90 -1.65 -22.37
N ALA A 398 7.24 -0.62 -21.60
CA ALA A 398 6.37 0.53 -21.41
C ALA A 398 6.13 1.27 -22.74
N GLN A 399 4.85 1.50 -23.06
CA GLN A 399 4.45 2.37 -24.17
C GLN A 399 4.11 3.75 -23.62
N THR A 400 4.91 4.76 -23.96
CA THR A 400 4.66 6.13 -23.49
C THR A 400 3.89 6.93 -24.53
N ILE A 401 2.79 7.54 -24.09
CA ILE A 401 1.92 8.39 -24.90
C ILE A 401 1.77 9.76 -24.25
N ILE A 402 1.50 10.77 -25.07
CA ILE A 402 1.07 12.09 -24.61
C ILE A 402 -0.46 12.05 -24.54
N VAL A 403 -1.02 12.44 -23.40
CA VAL A 403 -2.47 12.49 -23.19
C VAL A 403 -2.94 13.93 -23.07
N GLY A 404 -4.20 14.16 -23.38
CA GLY A 404 -4.81 15.48 -23.11
C GLY A 404 -4.91 15.70 -21.61
N GLN A 405 -4.29 16.79 -21.13
CA GLN A 405 -4.42 17.30 -19.77
C GLN A 405 -5.52 18.38 -19.72
N ARG A 406 -6.30 18.37 -18.65
CA ARG A 406 -7.29 19.40 -18.35
C ARG A 406 -7.23 19.78 -16.89
N GLU A 407 -7.41 21.07 -16.64
CA GLU A 407 -7.58 21.65 -15.31
C GLU A 407 -8.99 22.19 -15.14
N ALA A 408 -9.48 22.11 -13.91
CA ALA A 408 -10.67 22.83 -13.50
C ALA A 408 -10.77 22.94 -11.97
N ILE A 409 -11.84 23.58 -11.48
CA ILE A 409 -12.13 23.70 -10.05
C ILE A 409 -13.48 23.03 -9.80
N THR A 410 -13.52 22.09 -8.86
CA THR A 410 -14.75 21.41 -8.48
C THR A 410 -15.50 22.15 -7.37
N ARG A 411 -16.83 22.13 -7.44
CA ARG A 411 -17.67 22.58 -6.33
C ARG A 411 -17.72 21.52 -5.25
N HIS A 412 -17.90 21.96 -4.02
CA HIS A 412 -18.08 21.09 -2.88
C HIS A 412 -19.27 21.55 -2.04
N PHE A 413 -19.80 20.64 -1.24
CA PHE A 413 -20.70 20.97 -0.16
C PHE A 413 -20.28 20.21 1.09
N ASP A 414 -20.55 20.83 2.24
CA ASP A 414 -20.21 20.28 3.53
C ASP A 414 -21.49 19.87 4.26
N GLU A 415 -21.42 18.79 5.01
CA GLU A 415 -22.50 18.34 5.87
C GLU A 415 -21.96 17.74 7.18
N GLU A 416 -22.85 17.63 8.17
CA GLU A 416 -22.55 16.91 9.40
C GLU A 416 -23.43 15.68 9.49
N VAL A 417 -22.81 14.51 9.60
CA VAL A 417 -23.52 13.22 9.67
C VAL A 417 -23.31 12.62 11.05
N PRO A 418 -24.37 12.43 11.86
CA PRO A 418 -24.23 11.84 13.18
C PRO A 418 -23.90 10.33 13.09
N PRO A 419 -23.06 9.79 13.98
CA PRO A 419 -22.73 8.37 13.97
C PRO A 419 -23.73 7.48 14.70
N LEU A 420 -23.71 6.19 14.38
CA LEU A 420 -24.25 5.11 15.21
C LEU A 420 -23.09 4.27 15.76
N ARG A 421 -23.04 4.11 17.08
CA ARG A 421 -22.06 3.26 17.75
C ARG A 421 -22.69 2.00 18.30
N THR A 422 -22.00 0.87 18.15
CA THR A 422 -22.39 -0.39 18.78
C THR A 422 -21.18 -1.26 19.11
N ALA A 423 -21.43 -2.41 19.74
CA ALA A 423 -20.46 -3.49 19.86
C ALA A 423 -21.04 -4.79 19.26
N ILE A 424 -20.24 -5.50 18.47
CA ILE A 424 -20.63 -6.78 17.85
C ILE A 424 -19.70 -7.85 18.38
N VAL A 425 -20.24 -8.94 18.91
CA VAL A 425 -19.42 -10.08 19.37
C VAL A 425 -19.09 -10.97 18.16
N PRO A 426 -17.81 -11.29 17.90
CA PRO A 426 -17.44 -12.14 16.79
C PRO A 426 -17.66 -13.61 17.11
N THR A 427 -17.85 -14.40 16.06
CA THR A 427 -17.60 -15.84 16.09
C THR A 427 -16.12 -16.12 15.77
N ILE A 428 -15.57 -17.22 16.29
CA ILE A 428 -14.15 -17.56 16.14
C ILE A 428 -14.05 -18.93 15.48
N HIS A 429 -13.22 -19.02 14.44
CA HIS A 429 -13.06 -20.22 13.63
C HIS A 429 -11.57 -20.53 13.45
N ASP A 430 -11.25 -21.82 13.37
CA ASP A 430 -9.95 -22.29 12.91
C ASP A 430 -10.04 -22.63 11.42
N VAL A 431 -9.18 -22.03 10.61
CA VAL A 431 -9.18 -22.19 9.15
C VAL A 431 -7.85 -22.78 8.71
N PRO A 432 -7.84 -23.93 8.02
CA PRO A 432 -6.61 -24.55 7.59
C PRO A 432 -5.94 -23.76 6.46
N GLY A 433 -4.60 -23.74 6.47
CA GLY A 433 -3.80 -23.30 5.34
C GLY A 433 -3.70 -24.40 4.27
N THR A 434 -3.83 -24.01 3.01
CA THR A 434 -3.70 -24.89 1.85
C THR A 434 -2.85 -24.23 0.79
N GLY A 435 -2.09 -24.99 0.02
CA GLY A 435 -1.23 -24.43 -1.02
C GLY A 435 -0.42 -25.51 -1.74
N ASP A 436 0.26 -25.10 -2.81
CA ASP A 436 1.20 -25.96 -3.51
C ASP A 436 2.43 -26.28 -2.65
N PRO A 437 3.24 -27.30 -2.99
CA PRO A 437 4.42 -27.66 -2.20
C PRO A 437 5.37 -26.47 -1.96
N ALA A 438 5.72 -26.24 -0.70
CA ALA A 438 6.68 -25.22 -0.29
C ALA A 438 8.13 -25.66 -0.60
N SER A 439 9.00 -24.70 -0.94
CA SER A 439 10.43 -24.98 -1.06
C SER A 439 11.12 -25.16 0.30
N GLY A 440 10.50 -24.62 1.37
CA GLY A 440 11.04 -24.57 2.71
C GLY A 440 12.08 -23.46 2.94
N ALA A 441 12.29 -22.56 1.97
CA ALA A 441 13.20 -21.43 2.13
C ALA A 441 12.62 -20.31 3.01
N THR A 442 11.30 -20.27 3.16
CA THR A 442 10.57 -19.36 4.03
C THR A 442 9.69 -20.16 4.98
N THR A 443 9.74 -19.82 6.26
CA THR A 443 8.96 -20.47 7.30
C THR A 443 8.35 -19.43 8.24
N THR A 444 7.29 -19.81 8.95
CA THR A 444 6.82 -19.09 10.13
C THR A 444 7.90 -19.05 11.22
N ALA A 445 7.71 -18.23 12.25
CA ALA A 445 8.57 -18.25 13.44
C ALA A 445 8.58 -19.62 14.15
N GLY A 446 7.50 -20.41 14.00
CA GLY A 446 7.39 -21.78 14.49
C GLY A 446 8.08 -22.83 13.61
N GLY A 447 8.66 -22.43 12.48
CA GLY A 447 9.33 -23.33 11.53
C GLY A 447 8.40 -24.04 10.54
N GLU A 448 7.12 -23.65 10.47
CA GLU A 448 6.20 -24.20 9.48
C GLU A 448 6.48 -23.60 8.10
N PRO A 449 6.59 -24.41 7.04
CA PRO A 449 6.94 -23.92 5.71
C PRO A 449 5.81 -23.10 5.10
N LEU A 450 6.19 -22.05 4.35
CA LEU A 450 5.24 -21.27 3.55
C LEU A 450 5.32 -21.67 2.07
N PRO A 451 4.17 -21.94 1.42
CA PRO A 451 4.12 -22.16 -0.02
C PRO A 451 4.21 -20.82 -0.78
N PRO A 452 4.41 -20.85 -2.12
CA PRO A 452 4.33 -19.68 -2.98
C PRO A 452 3.09 -18.81 -2.73
N ILE A 453 1.92 -19.44 -2.74
CA ILE A 453 0.63 -18.87 -2.39
C ILE A 453 0.02 -19.77 -1.32
N LEU A 454 -0.18 -19.23 -0.12
CA LEU A 454 -0.88 -19.88 0.97
C LEU A 454 -2.32 -19.39 0.99
N ARG A 455 -3.29 -20.29 0.93
CA ARG A 455 -4.72 -20.01 0.93
C ARG A 455 -5.36 -20.50 2.22
N PHE A 456 -5.99 -19.61 2.96
CA PHE A 456 -6.85 -19.96 4.09
C PHE A 456 -8.26 -20.23 3.57
N SER A 457 -8.63 -21.51 3.52
CA SER A 457 -9.80 -21.96 2.78
C SER A 457 -10.51 -23.14 3.46
N PRO A 458 -11.85 -23.18 3.47
CA PRO A 458 -12.74 -22.07 3.14
C PRO A 458 -12.75 -21.02 4.26
N MET A 459 -12.87 -19.74 3.89
CA MET A 459 -13.13 -18.69 4.88
C MET A 459 -14.52 -18.89 5.50
N PRO A 460 -14.70 -18.65 6.83
CA PRO A 460 -15.95 -18.96 7.51
C PRO A 460 -17.06 -18.04 7.03
N ASN A 461 -18.10 -18.62 6.44
CA ASN A 461 -19.28 -17.87 6.01
C ASN A 461 -20.61 -18.51 6.49
N PRO A 462 -20.78 -18.78 7.80
CA PRO A 462 -22.03 -19.35 8.29
C PRO A 462 -23.18 -18.33 8.15
N ILE A 463 -24.33 -18.73 7.58
CA ILE A 463 -25.63 -18.14 7.96
C ILE A 463 -26.04 -18.74 9.30
N LEU A 464 -26.71 -17.97 10.14
CA LEU A 464 -27.76 -18.46 11.03
C LEU A 464 -29.10 -17.97 10.46
N SER A 465 -30.06 -18.86 10.24
CA SER A 465 -31.43 -18.50 9.87
C SER A 465 -32.09 -17.71 11.01
N ALA A 466 -33.27 -17.14 10.77
CA ALA A 466 -34.04 -16.40 11.79
C ALA A 466 -34.37 -17.22 13.05
N ASP A 467 -34.27 -18.56 12.98
CA ASP A 467 -34.42 -19.52 14.07
C ASP A 467 -33.08 -20.12 14.57
N GLY A 468 -31.93 -19.62 14.10
CA GLY A 468 -30.61 -20.04 14.56
C GLY A 468 -30.05 -21.30 13.89
N THR A 469 -30.61 -21.72 12.75
CA THR A 469 -30.19 -22.92 11.99
C THR A 469 -29.26 -22.53 10.83
N PRO A 470 -28.11 -23.21 10.61
CA PRO A 470 -27.24 -22.91 9.47
C PRO A 470 -27.90 -23.22 8.11
N ILE A 471 -27.85 -22.28 7.16
CA ILE A 471 -28.25 -22.48 5.75
C ILE A 471 -27.01 -22.26 4.86
N GLY A 472 -26.70 -23.21 3.98
CA GLY A 472 -25.49 -23.20 3.16
C GLY A 472 -25.42 -22.10 2.09
N ASP A 473 -24.24 -22.06 1.44
CA ASP A 473 -23.57 -21.01 0.65
C ASP A 473 -24.32 -20.27 -0.49
N ALA A 474 -25.61 -20.49 -0.71
CA ALA A 474 -26.36 -19.82 -1.76
C ALA A 474 -26.89 -18.44 -1.30
N GLY A 475 -26.01 -17.43 -1.18
CA GLY A 475 -26.44 -16.03 -1.02
C GLY A 475 -25.69 -15.14 0.00
N ASN A 476 -24.53 -15.55 0.52
CA ASN A 476 -23.93 -14.97 1.75
C ASN A 476 -22.69 -14.08 1.54
N GLY A 477 -22.39 -13.68 0.31
CA GLY A 477 -21.18 -12.92 -0.01
C GLY A 477 -19.89 -13.73 0.04
N TYR A 478 -18.78 -13.07 -0.29
CA TYR A 478 -17.45 -13.67 -0.37
C TYR A 478 -16.37 -12.70 0.14
N PRO A 479 -15.23 -13.18 0.67
CA PRO A 479 -14.10 -12.33 1.01
C PRO A 479 -13.70 -11.48 -0.21
N SER A 480 -13.69 -10.17 -0.04
CA SER A 480 -13.39 -9.23 -1.13
C SER A 480 -12.75 -7.97 -0.61
N GLY A 481 -13.19 -7.47 0.56
CA GLY A 481 -12.52 -6.39 1.26
C GLY A 481 -11.37 -6.92 2.13
N MET A 482 -10.24 -6.23 2.19
CA MET A 482 -9.08 -6.64 2.97
C MET A 482 -8.08 -5.50 3.20
N THR A 483 -7.57 -5.38 4.43
CA THR A 483 -6.52 -4.45 4.82
C THR A 483 -5.12 -4.99 4.50
N GLY A 484 -4.11 -4.12 4.57
CA GLY A 484 -2.74 -4.55 4.86
C GLY A 484 -2.59 -5.06 6.29
N VAL A 485 -1.35 -5.30 6.72
CA VAL A 485 -1.07 -5.74 8.10
C VAL A 485 -1.27 -4.57 9.04
N TYR A 486 -2.14 -4.70 10.04
CA TYR A 486 -2.39 -3.63 11.00
C TYR A 486 -1.90 -3.94 12.41
N ALA A 487 -1.60 -5.21 12.69
CA ALA A 487 -0.98 -5.66 13.92
C ALA A 487 -0.19 -6.95 13.64
N THR A 488 0.71 -7.32 14.56
CA THR A 488 1.53 -8.52 14.41
C THR A 488 0.68 -9.72 14.05
N ASN A 489 0.97 -10.32 12.89
CA ASN A 489 0.31 -11.50 12.37
C ASN A 489 -1.18 -11.32 12.04
N ARG A 490 -1.66 -10.09 11.82
CA ARG A 490 -3.09 -9.79 11.67
C ARG A 490 -3.40 -8.93 10.45
N VAL A 491 -4.41 -9.35 9.71
CA VAL A 491 -5.09 -8.60 8.66
C VAL A 491 -6.59 -8.65 8.91
N ALA A 492 -7.33 -7.68 8.37
CA ALA A 492 -8.78 -7.58 8.50
C ALA A 492 -9.42 -7.45 7.12
N GLY A 493 -10.73 -7.54 7.05
CA GLY A 493 -11.45 -7.42 5.79
C GLY A 493 -12.95 -7.58 5.93
N ALA A 494 -13.61 -7.76 4.79
CA ALA A 494 -15.05 -7.84 4.68
C ALA A 494 -15.53 -8.78 3.59
N TYR A 495 -16.79 -9.21 3.74
CA TYR A 495 -17.48 -10.06 2.77
C TYR A 495 -18.39 -9.22 1.88
N LEU A 496 -17.96 -8.98 0.63
CA LEU A 496 -18.78 -8.29 -0.37
C LEU A 496 -20.03 -9.12 -0.67
N ARG A 497 -21.17 -8.44 -0.88
CA ARG A 497 -22.53 -9.05 -0.97
C ARG A 497 -22.98 -9.80 0.29
N GLY A 498 -22.17 -9.79 1.34
CA GLY A 498 -22.48 -10.37 2.63
C GLY A 498 -22.86 -9.30 3.63
N ASN A 499 -22.58 -9.56 4.89
CA ASN A 499 -22.94 -8.74 6.04
C ASN A 499 -21.89 -8.90 7.13
N LYS A 500 -20.64 -9.15 6.75
CA LYS A 500 -19.63 -9.62 7.68
C LYS A 500 -18.31 -8.89 7.49
N CYS A 501 -17.67 -8.58 8.60
CA CYS A 501 -16.26 -8.21 8.67
C CYS A 501 -15.48 -9.37 9.28
N PHE A 502 -14.21 -9.50 8.95
CA PHE A 502 -13.33 -10.51 9.53
C PHE A 502 -11.98 -9.96 9.95
N GLU A 503 -11.34 -10.65 10.89
CA GLU A 503 -9.94 -10.53 11.26
C GLU A 503 -9.35 -11.93 11.08
N LEU A 504 -8.22 -12.00 10.38
CA LEU A 504 -7.45 -13.22 10.26
C LEU A 504 -6.13 -13.05 10.99
N THR A 505 -5.86 -13.97 11.93
CA THR A 505 -4.59 -14.07 12.64
C THR A 505 -3.86 -15.35 12.23
N SER A 506 -2.63 -15.24 11.73
CA SER A 506 -1.81 -16.42 11.41
C SER A 506 -0.31 -16.13 11.50
N GLY A 507 0.46 -17.11 11.99
CA GLY A 507 1.93 -17.04 11.99
C GLY A 507 2.56 -17.02 10.58
N ALA A 508 1.76 -17.19 9.53
CA ALA A 508 2.16 -17.03 8.13
C ALA A 508 2.31 -15.57 7.68
N ILE A 509 1.71 -14.63 8.41
CA ILE A 509 1.85 -13.20 8.17
C ILE A 509 3.18 -12.78 8.81
N LEU A 510 4.20 -12.60 7.98
CA LEU A 510 5.57 -12.29 8.38
C LEU A 510 5.86 -10.80 8.39
N SER A 511 5.14 -10.03 7.57
CA SER A 511 5.29 -8.58 7.53
C SER A 511 4.73 -7.94 8.80
N SER A 512 5.36 -6.84 9.22
CA SER A 512 4.85 -6.01 10.30
C SER A 512 3.87 -4.99 9.77
N ALA A 513 3.04 -4.44 10.66
CA ALA A 513 2.24 -3.29 10.33
C ALA A 513 3.13 -2.13 9.86
N PRO A 514 2.67 -1.29 8.91
CA PRO A 514 3.35 -0.05 8.57
C PRO A 514 3.58 0.74 9.86
N LEU A 515 4.82 1.16 10.10
CA LEU A 515 5.06 2.11 11.18
C LEU A 515 4.24 3.35 10.86
N PRO A 516 3.55 3.97 11.84
CA PRO A 516 2.94 5.28 11.62
C PRO A 516 4.00 6.18 10.97
N PRO A 517 3.68 6.95 9.91
CA PRO A 517 4.64 7.89 9.36
C PRO A 517 5.15 8.72 10.53
N ALA A 518 6.47 8.69 10.71
CA ALA A 518 7.12 9.50 11.73
C ALA A 518 6.55 10.90 11.55
N GLY A 519 5.86 11.43 12.58
CA GLY A 519 5.38 12.80 12.51
C GLY A 519 6.52 13.69 12.04
N GLU A 520 6.22 14.69 11.20
CA GLU A 520 7.17 15.67 10.62
C GLU A 520 8.50 15.65 11.38
N PRO A 521 9.57 15.08 10.83
CA PRO A 521 10.84 15.00 11.54
C PRO A 521 11.18 16.39 12.07
N GLY A 522 11.74 16.48 13.28
CA GLY A 522 12.04 17.76 13.89
C GLY A 522 12.82 18.68 12.94
N ARG A 523 13.00 19.95 13.30
CA ARG A 523 13.86 20.84 12.48
C ARG A 523 14.69 21.72 13.38
N MET A 524 15.83 22.16 12.90
CA MET A 524 16.63 23.15 13.61
C MET A 524 16.65 24.45 12.80
N THR A 525 16.46 25.57 13.49
CA THR A 525 16.51 26.90 12.89
C THR A 525 17.48 27.76 13.66
N GLY A 526 18.07 28.75 13.00
CA GLY A 526 18.80 29.79 13.69
C GLY A 526 19.92 30.35 12.87
N GLY A 527 20.95 30.81 13.55
CA GLY A 527 22.11 31.39 12.90
C GLY A 527 23.00 32.12 13.88
N GLY A 528 24.13 32.58 13.40
CA GLY A 528 25.05 33.32 14.24
C GLY A 528 26.37 33.61 13.58
N SER A 529 27.41 33.71 14.40
CA SER A 529 28.77 33.84 13.91
C SER A 529 29.76 32.98 14.68
N VAL A 530 30.60 32.33 13.91
CA VAL A 530 31.78 31.57 14.33
C VAL A 530 33.03 32.19 13.67
N PHE A 531 34.20 31.89 14.21
CA PHE A 531 35.45 32.48 13.77
C PHE A 531 36.42 31.39 13.36
N THR A 532 37.08 31.59 12.22
CA THR A 532 38.20 30.74 11.80
C THR A 532 39.40 30.94 12.73
N ALA A 533 40.37 30.03 12.69
CA ALA A 533 41.56 30.08 13.54
C ALA A 533 42.40 31.38 13.35
N ASP A 534 42.33 32.00 12.18
CA ASP A 534 42.98 33.28 11.86
C ASP A 534 42.10 34.51 12.18
N GLY A 535 40.95 34.31 12.83
CA GLY A 535 40.08 35.38 13.32
C GLY A 535 39.11 35.96 12.29
N ARG A 536 38.94 35.33 11.12
CA ARG A 536 37.91 35.76 10.15
C ARG A 536 36.53 35.38 10.67
N ARG A 537 35.61 36.34 10.60
CA ARG A 537 34.21 36.15 10.99
C ARG A 537 33.45 35.43 9.87
N VAL A 538 32.80 34.34 10.21
CA VAL A 538 31.85 33.61 9.37
C VAL A 538 30.47 33.77 9.98
N THR A 539 29.49 34.14 9.18
CA THR A 539 28.08 34.23 9.59
C THR A 539 27.24 33.21 8.86
N HIS A 540 26.28 32.61 9.56
CA HIS A 540 25.31 31.69 8.95
C HIS A 540 23.89 31.96 9.42
N GLY A 541 22.93 31.58 8.59
CA GLY A 541 21.51 31.49 8.93
C GLY A 541 20.89 30.29 8.23
N PHE A 542 20.03 29.55 8.93
CA PHE A 542 19.47 28.31 8.42
C PHE A 542 18.10 27.97 9.02
N ALA A 543 17.36 27.15 8.28
CA ALA A 543 16.23 26.36 8.74
C ALA A 543 16.31 25.03 7.99
N ILE A 544 16.55 23.92 8.70
CA ILE A 544 16.80 22.61 8.09
C ILE A 544 16.04 21.54 8.87
N HIS A 545 15.29 20.71 8.17
CA HIS A 545 14.57 19.57 8.72
C HIS A 545 15.51 18.39 9.00
N CYS A 546 15.13 17.54 9.97
CA CYS A 546 15.91 16.37 10.38
C CYS A 546 15.94 15.24 9.34
N THR A 547 15.17 15.37 8.25
CA THR A 547 15.18 14.46 7.11
C THR A 547 15.29 15.23 5.80
N PRO A 548 16.11 14.78 4.85
CA PRO A 548 16.21 15.39 3.53
C PRO A 548 14.92 15.17 2.71
N GLY A 549 14.64 16.05 1.75
CA GLY A 549 13.57 15.88 0.77
C GLY A 549 12.46 16.95 0.80
N GLN A 550 12.47 17.86 1.77
CA GLN A 550 11.50 18.95 1.89
C GLN A 550 11.84 20.11 0.92
N LYS A 551 11.58 19.89 -0.37
CA LYS A 551 12.00 20.77 -1.46
C LYS A 551 11.48 22.21 -1.26
N GLY A 552 12.42 23.17 -1.21
CA GLY A 552 12.11 24.61 -1.07
C GLY A 552 11.89 25.12 0.36
N GLN A 553 11.99 24.25 1.38
CA GLN A 553 11.81 24.62 2.78
C GLN A 553 13.12 24.64 3.59
N ASP A 554 14.11 23.85 3.17
CA ASP A 554 15.45 23.85 3.78
C ASP A 554 16.30 24.98 3.21
N VAL A 555 16.85 25.82 4.10
CA VAL A 555 17.72 26.94 3.72
C VAL A 555 18.98 26.94 4.57
N LEU A 556 20.13 27.20 3.93
CA LEU A 556 21.37 27.54 4.59
C LEU A 556 22.07 28.63 3.81
N GLN A 557 22.43 29.70 4.51
CA GLN A 557 23.19 30.81 3.99
C GLN A 557 24.45 31.00 4.81
N VAL A 558 25.62 30.94 4.18
CA VAL A 558 26.92 31.20 4.84
C VAL A 558 27.62 32.36 4.16
N ASN A 559 28.17 33.29 4.94
CA ASN A 559 28.91 34.46 4.43
C ASN A 559 30.19 34.67 5.26
N TRP A 560 31.29 35.06 4.61
CA TRP A 560 32.55 35.40 5.28
C TRP A 560 33.27 36.58 4.61
N ALA A 561 34.47 36.90 5.11
CA ALA A 561 35.27 38.05 4.65
C ALA A 561 35.48 38.05 3.11
N ASP A 562 35.77 39.23 2.58
CA ASP A 562 36.02 39.47 1.14
C ASP A 562 34.79 39.30 0.22
N GLY A 563 33.59 39.20 0.80
CA GLY A 563 32.33 39.15 0.07
C GLY A 563 31.88 37.74 -0.33
N HIS A 564 32.61 36.73 0.13
CA HIS A 564 32.32 35.33 -0.20
C HIS A 564 31.03 34.82 0.44
N ARG A 565 30.27 34.04 -0.35
CA ARG A 565 28.93 33.57 0.01
C ARG A 565 28.69 32.15 -0.52
N PHE A 566 28.11 31.30 0.33
CA PHE A 566 27.53 30.01 -0.09
C PHE A 566 26.02 30.01 0.16
N HIS A 567 25.24 29.67 -0.85
CA HIS A 567 23.79 29.50 -0.78
C HIS A 567 23.42 28.05 -1.08
N LEU A 568 22.71 27.40 -0.15
CA LEU A 568 22.26 26.03 -0.31
C LEU A 568 21.12 25.94 -1.34
N GLU A 569 21.23 25.00 -2.28
CA GLU A 569 20.19 24.68 -3.26
C GLU A 569 19.45 23.38 -2.92
N ALA A 570 20.17 22.37 -2.41
CA ALA A 570 19.59 21.09 -2.03
C ALA A 570 20.33 20.45 -0.85
N VAL A 571 19.57 19.93 0.10
CA VAL A 571 20.09 19.07 1.18
C VAL A 571 20.31 17.66 0.62
N ALA A 572 21.53 17.15 0.74
CA ALA A 572 21.89 15.78 0.39
C ALA A 572 21.67 14.82 1.57
N THR A 573 22.00 15.25 2.80
CA THR A 573 21.74 14.49 4.03
C THR A 573 21.34 15.44 5.16
N ALA A 574 20.43 15.02 6.02
CA ALA A 574 20.14 15.66 7.29
C ALA A 574 19.81 14.60 8.34
N SER A 575 20.27 14.81 9.58
CA SER A 575 20.00 13.93 10.71
C SER A 575 20.04 14.74 12.00
N CYS A 576 19.07 14.52 12.87
CA CYS A 576 19.05 15.09 14.20
C CYS A 576 19.28 14.03 15.27
N SER A 577 20.06 14.38 16.28
CA SER A 577 20.43 13.52 17.39
C SER A 577 20.54 14.31 18.70
N ASP A 578 20.40 13.60 19.81
CA ASP A 578 20.63 14.11 21.16
C ASP A 578 22.06 13.73 21.57
N ASP A 579 22.96 14.70 21.73
CA ASP A 579 24.30 14.50 22.26
C ASP A 579 24.29 14.71 23.79
N PRO A 580 24.43 13.66 24.60
CA PRO A 580 24.36 13.77 26.06
C PRO A 580 25.46 14.66 26.68
N ALA A 581 26.45 15.11 25.91
CA ALA A 581 27.47 16.06 26.34
C ALA A 581 27.05 17.54 26.21
N ILE A 582 25.97 17.84 25.49
CA ILE A 582 25.48 19.21 25.26
C ILE A 582 24.37 19.52 26.27
N GLY A 583 24.44 20.69 26.93
CA GLY A 583 23.51 20.99 28.01
C GLY A 583 23.29 22.48 28.28
N PRO A 584 22.10 22.86 28.76
CA PRO A 584 20.95 21.99 29.07
C PRO A 584 20.22 21.43 27.83
N ALA A 585 19.89 20.13 27.87
CA ALA A 585 19.08 19.45 26.85
C ALA A 585 17.71 20.15 26.71
N PRO A 586 17.38 20.74 25.55
CA PRO A 586 16.11 21.42 25.32
C PRO A 586 14.94 20.43 25.49
N PRO A 587 14.00 20.64 26.44
CA PRO A 587 12.97 19.65 26.74
C PRO A 587 11.80 19.62 25.74
N ALA A 588 11.84 20.41 24.66
CA ALA A 588 10.75 20.52 23.69
C ALA A 588 10.94 19.62 22.46
N ALA A 589 12.15 19.53 21.90
CA ALA A 589 12.39 18.94 20.58
C ALA A 589 12.90 17.49 20.58
N GLY A 590 13.53 17.05 21.68
CA GLY A 590 14.07 15.68 21.82
C GLY A 590 15.40 15.42 21.10
N PHE A 591 16.07 16.47 20.64
CA PHE A 591 17.42 16.46 20.05
C PHE A 591 18.07 17.84 20.26
N ASP A 592 19.39 17.90 20.16
CA ASP A 592 20.18 19.13 20.30
C ASP A 592 21.22 19.31 19.19
N THR A 593 21.40 18.31 18.33
CA THR A 593 22.43 18.27 17.29
C THR A 593 21.80 18.01 15.93
N LEU A 594 22.16 18.80 14.92
CA LEU A 594 21.81 18.62 13.52
C LEU A 594 23.07 18.46 12.68
N ASP A 595 23.23 17.29 12.08
CA ASP A 595 24.28 17.00 11.09
C ASP A 595 23.69 16.97 9.68
N GLY A 596 24.40 17.56 8.72
CA GLY A 596 23.94 17.52 7.34
C GLY A 596 24.98 17.86 6.29
N SER A 597 24.58 17.65 5.04
CA SER A 597 25.35 17.99 3.86
C SER A 597 24.44 18.38 2.71
N GLY A 598 24.96 19.12 1.74
CA GLY A 598 24.18 19.57 0.60
C GLY A 598 25.00 20.23 -0.50
N THR A 599 24.33 20.50 -1.61
CA THR A 599 24.87 21.20 -2.78
C THR A 599 24.33 22.62 -2.84
N GLY A 600 25.10 23.52 -3.42
CA GLY A 600 24.67 24.90 -3.59
C GLY A 600 25.59 25.74 -4.47
N GLU A 601 25.32 27.04 -4.48
CA GLU A 601 26.12 28.04 -5.18
C GLU A 601 27.19 28.62 -4.24
N TYR A 602 28.41 28.73 -4.75
CA TYR A 602 29.50 29.49 -4.13
C TYR A 602 29.85 30.70 -5.01
N ASP A 603 29.70 31.91 -4.47
CA ASP A 603 29.88 33.19 -5.20
C ASP A 603 29.13 33.28 -6.54
N GLY A 604 27.94 32.66 -6.59
CA GLY A 604 27.09 32.61 -7.78
C GLY A 604 27.50 31.55 -8.82
N GLN A 605 28.44 30.66 -8.46
CA GLN A 605 28.79 29.49 -9.27
C GLN A 605 28.21 28.21 -8.63
N GLU A 606 27.37 27.51 -9.39
CA GLU A 606 26.77 26.23 -9.01
C GLU A 606 27.80 25.11 -8.81
N GLY A 607 27.39 24.06 -8.11
CA GLY A 607 28.16 22.83 -7.95
C GLY A 607 29.09 22.79 -6.72
N ALA A 608 29.00 23.79 -5.84
CA ALA A 608 29.69 23.75 -4.56
C ALA A 608 29.00 22.77 -3.60
N THR A 609 29.74 22.26 -2.62
CA THR A 609 29.20 21.36 -1.58
C THR A 609 29.48 21.90 -0.20
N ALA A 610 28.56 21.67 0.74
CA ALA A 610 28.71 22.02 2.14
C ALA A 610 28.41 20.83 3.06
N GLN A 611 29.10 20.79 4.19
CA GLN A 611 28.82 19.93 5.33
C GLN A 611 28.71 20.79 6.58
N TRP A 612 27.77 20.46 7.45
CA TRP A 612 27.55 21.20 8.69
C TRP A 612 27.21 20.30 9.87
N THR A 613 27.54 20.80 11.06
CA THR A 613 27.03 20.34 12.35
C THR A 613 26.60 21.56 13.13
N PHE A 614 25.34 21.59 13.55
CA PHE A 614 24.71 22.67 14.29
C PHE A 614 24.20 22.13 15.62
N THR A 615 24.34 22.92 16.69
CA THR A 615 23.98 22.46 18.04
C THR A 615 23.23 23.55 18.80
N ASP A 616 22.23 23.15 19.57
CA ASP A 616 21.42 23.97 20.48
C ASP A 616 21.71 23.53 21.92
N ALA A 617 22.49 24.35 22.64
CA ALA A 617 22.83 24.10 24.04
C ALA A 617 21.90 24.85 25.00
N GLY A 618 20.72 25.26 24.53
CA GLY A 618 19.72 25.99 25.27
C GLY A 618 19.94 27.51 25.33
N GLU A 619 18.87 28.21 25.73
CA GLU A 619 18.86 29.67 25.80
C GLU A 619 19.80 30.21 26.89
N PRO A 620 20.60 31.27 26.63
CA PRO A 620 20.42 32.27 25.57
C PRO A 620 21.23 32.04 24.27
N GLY A 621 21.58 30.79 23.92
CA GLY A 621 22.27 30.45 22.66
C GLY A 621 23.78 30.68 22.67
N SER A 622 24.36 31.08 23.81
CA SER A 622 25.79 31.40 23.93
C SER A 622 26.71 30.17 23.95
N ASN A 623 26.14 28.99 24.19
CA ASN A 623 26.86 27.71 24.21
C ASN A 623 26.63 26.89 22.94
N ASP A 624 25.76 27.37 22.04
CA ASP A 624 25.53 26.76 20.74
C ASP A 624 26.83 26.75 19.94
N THR A 625 27.05 25.68 19.19
CA THR A 625 28.20 25.55 18.30
C THR A 625 27.76 25.37 16.86
N ALA A 626 28.66 25.75 15.95
CA ALA A 626 28.50 25.47 14.54
C ALA A 626 29.84 25.01 13.96
N ARG A 627 29.79 23.95 13.16
CA ARG A 627 30.88 23.49 12.30
C ARG A 627 30.40 23.55 10.86
N ILE A 628 31.16 24.17 9.97
CA ILE A 628 30.82 24.30 8.56
C ILE A 628 32.08 24.06 7.72
N VAL A 629 31.97 23.21 6.70
CA VAL A 629 33.00 22.97 5.69
C VAL A 629 32.39 23.13 4.31
N ILE A 630 33.03 23.93 3.43
CA ILE A 630 32.54 24.22 2.08
C ILE A 630 33.63 23.92 1.06
N HIS A 631 33.28 23.23 -0.02
CA HIS A 631 34.12 22.98 -1.18
C HIS A 631 33.56 23.65 -2.42
N ASP A 632 34.43 24.19 -3.28
CA ASP A 632 34.05 24.69 -4.60
C ASP A 632 33.68 23.54 -5.57
N ALA A 633 33.23 23.88 -6.77
CA ALA A 633 32.85 22.91 -7.80
C ALA A 633 34.01 22.02 -8.28
N ALA A 634 35.27 22.41 -8.02
CA ALA A 634 36.45 21.60 -8.32
C ALA A 634 36.87 20.69 -7.14
N GLY A 635 36.14 20.75 -6.01
CA GLY A 635 36.40 19.97 -4.81
C GLY A 635 37.46 20.58 -3.89
N ASN A 636 37.90 21.83 -4.12
CA ASN A 636 38.83 22.50 -3.22
C ASN A 636 38.10 23.05 -2.00
N THR A 637 38.62 22.85 -0.79
CA THR A 637 38.05 23.43 0.43
C THR A 637 38.24 24.96 0.44
N VAL A 638 37.14 25.70 0.39
CA VAL A 638 37.12 27.18 0.43
C VAL A 638 36.81 27.73 1.82
N LEU A 639 36.16 26.92 2.67
CA LEU A 639 35.90 27.27 4.06
C LEU A 639 35.98 26.04 4.97
N THR A 640 36.65 26.20 6.11
CA THR A 640 36.54 25.31 7.27
C THR A 640 36.47 26.18 8.51
N VAL A 641 35.36 26.07 9.26
CA VAL A 641 35.16 26.80 10.51
C VAL A 641 34.45 25.92 11.53
N SER A 642 34.81 26.06 12.80
CA SER A 642 34.14 25.38 13.91
C SER A 642 34.32 26.19 15.19
N GLY A 643 33.28 26.26 16.01
CA GLY A 643 33.36 26.86 17.35
C GLY A 643 32.01 27.24 17.93
N ALA A 644 32.04 27.78 19.15
CA ALA A 644 30.87 28.36 19.81
C ALA A 644 30.42 29.66 19.13
N LEU A 645 29.11 29.92 19.15
CA LEU A 645 28.53 31.15 18.65
C LEU A 645 28.95 32.35 19.50
N GLN A 646 29.51 33.39 18.87
CA GLN A 646 29.80 34.64 19.58
C GLN A 646 28.66 35.67 19.49
N LYS A 647 27.77 35.53 18.50
CA LYS A 647 26.53 36.30 18.30
C LYS A 647 25.56 35.47 17.49
N GLY A 648 24.40 35.11 18.03
CA GLY A 648 23.42 34.26 17.37
C GLY A 648 22.64 33.39 18.36
N ASN A 649 21.74 32.56 17.84
CA ASN A 649 20.99 31.54 18.57
C ASN A 649 20.56 30.44 17.58
N GLN A 650 20.58 29.19 18.02
CA GLN A 650 20.09 28.02 17.31
C GLN A 650 19.03 27.35 18.17
N GLN A 651 17.95 26.89 17.55
CA GLN A 651 16.82 26.29 18.24
C GLN A 651 16.41 25.00 17.57
N ALA A 652 16.37 23.92 18.34
CA ALA A 652 15.73 22.68 17.96
C ALA A 652 14.20 22.78 18.12
N HIS A 653 13.47 22.34 17.11
CA HIS A 653 12.01 22.29 17.08
C HIS A 653 11.56 20.84 16.98
N ALA A 654 10.63 20.47 17.85
CA ALA A 654 10.02 19.14 17.83
C ALA A 654 9.27 18.91 16.51
N ALA A 655 9.06 17.64 16.19
CA ALA A 655 8.01 17.24 15.27
C ALA A 655 6.67 17.88 15.70
N SER A 656 5.95 18.50 14.77
CA SER A 656 4.56 18.85 15.03
C SER A 656 3.78 17.56 15.23
N ARG A 657 3.19 17.39 16.41
CA ARG A 657 2.35 16.24 16.74
C ARG A 657 1.06 16.25 15.96
#